data_AF-A0A8T1M2F8-F1
#
_entry.id   AF-A0A8T1M2F8-F1
#
_cell.length_a   1.000
_cell.length_b   1.000
_cell.length_c   1.000
_cell.angle_alpha   90.00
_cell.angle_beta   90.00
_cell.angle_gamma   90.00
#
_symmetry.space_group_name_H-M   'P 1'
#
loop_
_entity.id
_entity.type
_entity.pdbx_description
1 polymer ?
#
loop_
_entity_poly.entity_id
_entity_poly.type
_entity_poly.pdbx_seq_one_letter_code
_entity_poly.pdbx_strand_id
1 'polypeptide(L)'
;MMVMVISDFYMVLFLVGCDIICYLTPPDYDPEVVYPMPRVVFRMFDYTDVIEQDDDSEPVQDADLALGQPKSKEPPVLPGAHTIERFLIDEQLTILMNNLSFNRVWCAKSMLSLRTRARVALDYMIVEVVFAGMFNLPYPPVQHGNLLFYGSLLIQLCQEASNSMPLVLAQATELLYERLNTMKPVCIGRMIEWFSYHLSNYQLQWSWREWSGAISEDPMSPHRRLITETFARLIRFSYYENVKRLLPKVFYPLLPPQPVVVNKYDAKPDLPSAAAFHQVLNAMRARSSASDVLKLTQRVSDLDRLPSPSATEDDEVEHEGGMESSEDERGGPASDEDMNGTEGAQLMDRAKNRPHLVARRRLFQASQRKASTSGGEEGHGPEGELMSSTETASQLTDLSHGVTSLLTELFFSALFIAGHKTISHTFSYIKKYASAIRTIASTVEIQVEALHVLQAVWINHPQMIVIITEHMCRSGLIDPEAIVRWAYSPIMTSLTEIPIGYNPAGARPRILDFYVWECLNRTFMRVGRRVTRITNRLNAAKELMETEGLRSVSPGSERRDKSPDDDDDDDENDKRQRLGSTRRPDRRNAMAGYEMVSSENEEDEDDALFGGKGSSGSRVARLEEARCEAVRSQCAVITLLLHRHACLTSELAAEIAGDDLDISSVSRSSTALLHSSGLKLGLSKQALQHIAFWLKGRLVQVVLEHCDQLMPYLDNLDEFICGAHPEVQDVFQQLRALHS
;
A
#
# COMPACT_ATOMS: atom_id res chain seq x y z
N MET A 1 1.18 -44.55 -25.92
CA MET A 1 0.67 -44.27 -24.56
C MET A 1 0.49 -42.77 -24.47
N MET A 2 -0.75 -42.30 -24.34
CA MET A 2 -1.08 -40.86 -24.35
C MET A 2 -1.98 -40.61 -23.14
N VAL A 3 -1.52 -39.76 -22.22
CA VAL A 3 -2.23 -39.46 -20.97
C VAL A 3 -2.79 -38.05 -21.09
N MET A 4 -4.07 -37.93 -21.43
CA MET A 4 -4.81 -36.70 -21.21
C MET A 4 -5.22 -36.63 -19.74
N VAL A 5 -4.91 -35.51 -19.10
CA VAL A 5 -5.42 -35.19 -17.77
C VAL A 5 -6.66 -34.32 -17.96
N ILE A 6 -7.81 -34.85 -17.53
CA ILE A 6 -9.06 -34.10 -17.36
C ILE A 6 -9.43 -34.22 -15.87
N SER A 7 -10.00 -33.17 -15.30
CA SER A 7 -10.22 -33.06 -13.86
C SER A 7 -11.11 -34.19 -13.31
N ASP A 8 -10.79 -34.61 -12.09
CA ASP A 8 -11.70 -35.26 -11.14
C ASP A 8 -12.45 -36.54 -11.60
N PHE A 9 -11.73 -37.57 -12.07
CA PHE A 9 -11.98 -38.97 -11.63
C PHE A 9 -10.85 -39.93 -12.08
N TYR A 10 -10.18 -40.58 -11.12
CA TYR A 10 -9.21 -41.66 -11.42
C TYR A 10 -9.91 -42.97 -11.80
N MET A 11 -10.37 -43.06 -13.04
CA MET A 11 -10.91 -44.29 -13.65
C MET A 11 -9.92 -44.84 -14.70
N VAL A 12 -9.02 -45.73 -14.27
CA VAL A 12 -8.16 -46.49 -15.20
C VAL A 12 -9.00 -47.59 -15.86
N LEU A 13 -9.80 -47.19 -16.84
CA LEU A 13 -10.68 -48.10 -17.56
C LEU A 13 -9.87 -48.93 -18.56
N PHE A 14 -9.50 -50.15 -18.16
CA PHE A 14 -8.84 -51.14 -19.03
C PHE A 14 -9.83 -51.68 -20.07
N LEU A 15 -10.11 -50.88 -21.11
CA LEU A 15 -10.94 -51.26 -22.27
C LEU A 15 -10.20 -52.25 -23.17
N VAL A 16 -10.11 -53.50 -22.71
CA VAL A 16 -9.76 -54.64 -23.54
C VAL A 16 -11.00 -55.02 -24.37
N GLY A 17 -11.04 -54.57 -25.62
CA GLY A 17 -12.01 -55.06 -26.62
C GLY A 17 -13.18 -54.13 -26.94
N CYS A 18 -12.91 -52.91 -27.41
CA CYS A 18 -13.84 -52.13 -28.25
C CYS A 18 -13.03 -51.25 -29.22
N ASP A 19 -12.97 -51.63 -30.50
CA ASP A 19 -12.28 -50.87 -31.57
C ASP A 19 -13.09 -49.65 -32.05
N ILE A 20 -13.64 -48.88 -31.11
CA ILE A 20 -14.32 -47.60 -31.35
C ILE A 20 -13.81 -46.59 -30.31
N ILE A 21 -12.58 -46.12 -30.51
CA ILE A 21 -12.21 -44.79 -30.03
C ILE A 21 -12.99 -43.81 -30.91
N CYS A 22 -14.04 -43.20 -30.37
CA CYS A 22 -14.80 -42.17 -31.08
C CYS A 22 -13.82 -41.07 -31.54
N TYR A 23 -13.94 -40.65 -32.80
CA TYR A 23 -13.05 -39.64 -33.38
C TYR A 23 -13.28 -38.29 -32.69
N LEU A 24 -12.39 -37.94 -31.76
CA LEU A 24 -12.45 -36.68 -31.01
C LEU A 24 -11.86 -35.56 -31.86
N THR A 25 -12.68 -34.95 -32.70
CA THR A 25 -12.36 -33.66 -33.31
C THR A 25 -12.27 -32.62 -32.18
N PRO A 26 -11.19 -31.83 -32.07
CA PRO A 26 -11.20 -30.65 -31.20
C PRO A 26 -12.27 -29.66 -31.70
N PRO A 27 -12.88 -28.85 -30.82
CA PRO A 27 -13.74 -27.74 -31.26
C PRO A 27 -12.98 -26.81 -32.22
N ASP A 28 -13.71 -26.23 -33.19
CA ASP A 28 -13.22 -25.10 -33.97
C ASP A 28 -12.94 -23.90 -33.06
N TYR A 29 -12.10 -22.96 -33.52
CA TYR A 29 -11.79 -21.75 -32.77
C TYR A 29 -13.05 -20.89 -32.56
N ASP A 30 -13.32 -20.55 -31.30
CA ASP A 30 -14.41 -19.70 -30.85
C ASP A 30 -13.82 -18.51 -30.06
N PRO A 31 -14.10 -17.24 -30.43
CA PRO A 31 -13.59 -16.07 -29.73
C PRO A 31 -14.15 -15.87 -28.32
N GLU A 32 -15.18 -16.61 -27.90
CA GLU A 32 -15.66 -16.62 -26.51
C GLU A 32 -14.86 -17.58 -25.60
N VAL A 33 -13.99 -18.44 -26.18
CA VAL A 33 -13.18 -19.42 -25.42
C VAL A 33 -11.87 -18.81 -24.94
N VAL A 34 -11.71 -18.70 -23.61
CA VAL A 34 -10.48 -18.23 -22.96
C VAL A 34 -9.50 -19.40 -22.77
N TYR A 35 -8.35 -19.33 -23.45
CA TYR A 35 -7.26 -20.30 -23.32
C TYR A 35 -6.34 -19.97 -22.12
N PRO A 36 -5.67 -20.97 -21.50
CA PRO A 36 -4.68 -20.72 -20.44
C PRO A 36 -3.46 -19.93 -20.96
N MET A 37 -3.05 -18.91 -20.21
CA MET A 37 -1.85 -18.12 -20.52
C MET A 37 -0.56 -18.97 -20.55
N PRO A 38 0.44 -18.59 -21.36
CA PRO A 38 1.75 -19.24 -21.36
C PRO A 38 2.44 -19.13 -19.99
N ARG A 39 3.14 -20.19 -19.56
CA ARG A 39 3.82 -20.28 -18.25
C ARG A 39 5.32 -20.44 -18.41
N VAL A 40 6.08 -19.68 -17.62
CA VAL A 40 7.54 -19.87 -17.46
C VAL A 40 7.77 -20.79 -16.26
N VAL A 41 8.59 -21.82 -16.44
CA VAL A 41 8.96 -22.76 -15.37
C VAL A 41 9.91 -22.06 -14.40
N PHE A 42 9.47 -21.86 -13.16
CA PHE A 42 10.35 -21.42 -12.07
C PHE A 42 11.37 -22.51 -11.75
N ARG A 43 12.63 -22.10 -11.54
CA ARG A 43 13.72 -22.98 -11.13
C ARG A 43 14.75 -22.19 -10.35
N MET A 44 15.22 -22.75 -9.24
CA MET A 44 16.28 -22.17 -8.41
C MET A 44 17.33 -23.19 -7.97
N PHE A 45 16.95 -24.47 -7.80
CA PHE A 45 17.85 -25.53 -7.33
C PHE A 45 18.31 -26.49 -8.44
N ASP A 46 19.60 -26.83 -8.43
CA ASP A 46 20.16 -28.00 -9.12
C ASP A 46 20.78 -29.03 -8.14
N TYR A 47 21.49 -30.03 -8.65
CA TYR A 47 22.03 -31.13 -7.86
C TYR A 47 23.21 -30.71 -6.96
N THR A 48 23.86 -29.58 -7.26
CA THR A 48 24.96 -29.03 -6.44
C THR A 48 24.47 -28.30 -5.19
N ASP A 49 23.18 -27.93 -5.14
CA ASP A 49 22.55 -27.34 -3.97
C ASP A 49 22.24 -28.37 -2.88
N VAL A 50 22.21 -29.67 -3.18
CA VAL A 50 21.78 -30.70 -2.22
C VAL A 50 22.88 -30.94 -1.18
N ILE A 51 22.71 -30.37 0.01
CA ILE A 51 23.56 -30.63 1.17
C ILE A 51 23.42 -32.10 1.60
N GLU A 52 24.52 -32.85 1.58
CA GLU A 52 24.59 -34.17 2.20
C GLU A 52 24.46 -34.01 3.72
N GLN A 53 23.46 -34.67 4.31
CA GLN A 53 23.35 -34.79 5.76
C GLN A 53 24.19 -35.99 6.20
N ASP A 54 25.20 -35.75 7.03
CA ASP A 54 26.02 -36.82 7.64
C ASP A 54 25.11 -37.73 8.48
N ASP A 55 24.77 -38.90 7.92
CA ASP A 55 23.82 -39.89 8.48
C ASP A 55 24.49 -40.73 9.61
N ASP A 56 25.27 -40.06 10.47
CA ASP A 56 25.97 -40.60 11.65
C ASP A 56 25.00 -40.98 12.80
N SER A 57 23.69 -40.81 12.59
CA SER A 57 22.64 -41.32 13.47
C SER A 57 22.54 -42.84 13.40
N GLU A 58 23.19 -43.52 14.36
CA GLU A 58 23.09 -44.96 14.65
C GLU A 58 21.68 -45.54 14.36
N PRO A 59 21.57 -46.63 13.56
CA PRO A 59 20.30 -47.09 13.05
C PRO A 59 19.40 -47.67 14.14
N VAL A 60 18.38 -46.90 14.52
CA VAL A 60 17.29 -47.35 15.41
C VAL A 60 16.64 -48.61 14.83
N GLN A 61 16.66 -49.68 15.62
CA GLN A 61 16.14 -51.00 15.24
C GLN A 61 14.60 -51.08 15.40
N ASP A 62 13.88 -50.25 14.66
CA ASP A 62 12.41 -50.35 14.59
C ASP A 62 12.01 -51.61 13.78
N ALA A 63 11.69 -52.65 14.53
CA ALA A 63 11.33 -53.96 14.01
C ALA A 63 9.83 -54.03 13.64
N ASP A 64 9.47 -53.52 12.45
CA ASP A 64 8.15 -53.77 11.87
C ASP A 64 8.26 -54.29 10.42
N LEU A 65 7.74 -55.50 10.19
CA LEU A 65 7.97 -56.29 8.97
C LEU A 65 6.69 -56.40 8.13
N ALA A 66 6.44 -55.42 7.26
CA ALA A 66 5.39 -55.51 6.24
C ALA A 66 5.80 -54.85 4.92
N LEU A 67 5.74 -55.61 3.82
CA LEU A 67 5.91 -55.18 2.42
C LEU A 67 7.21 -54.43 2.11
N GLY A 68 8.29 -55.18 1.92
CA GLY A 68 9.62 -54.63 1.68
C GLY A 68 9.81 -53.93 0.33
N GLN A 69 10.33 -52.71 0.39
CA GLN A 69 11.43 -52.28 -0.47
C GLN A 69 12.69 -52.17 0.41
N PRO A 70 13.90 -52.49 -0.10
CA PRO A 70 15.12 -52.18 0.64
C PRO A 70 15.25 -50.66 0.78
N LYS A 71 15.57 -50.17 1.99
CA LYS A 71 16.07 -48.79 2.16
C LYS A 71 17.35 -48.68 1.33
N SER A 72 17.33 -47.98 0.20
CA SER A 72 18.52 -47.80 -0.62
C SER A 72 19.54 -46.96 0.15
N LYS A 73 20.80 -47.42 0.16
CA LYS A 73 21.94 -46.68 0.76
C LYS A 73 22.38 -45.47 -0.08
N GLU A 74 21.73 -45.24 -1.21
CA GLU A 74 22.02 -44.12 -2.10
C GLU A 74 21.51 -42.81 -1.47
N PRO A 75 22.27 -41.70 -1.59
CA PRO A 75 21.83 -40.39 -1.11
C PRO A 75 20.61 -39.89 -1.90
N PRO A 76 19.81 -38.97 -1.34
CA PRO A 76 18.68 -38.38 -2.06
C PRO A 76 19.17 -37.49 -3.22
N VAL A 77 18.86 -37.86 -4.46
CA VAL A 77 19.28 -37.09 -5.66
C VAL A 77 18.18 -36.13 -6.08
N LEU A 78 18.52 -34.88 -6.46
CA LEU A 78 17.57 -33.97 -7.10
C LEU A 78 17.49 -34.27 -8.61
N PRO A 79 16.31 -34.64 -9.17
CA PRO A 79 16.18 -34.90 -10.60
C PRO A 79 16.44 -33.63 -11.43
N GLY A 80 17.23 -33.72 -12.50
CA GLY A 80 17.65 -32.55 -13.28
C GLY A 80 16.48 -31.77 -13.90
N ALA A 81 16.67 -30.46 -14.12
CA ALA A 81 15.61 -29.54 -14.58
C ALA A 81 14.93 -29.91 -15.92
N HIS A 82 15.55 -30.77 -16.72
CA HIS A 82 15.04 -31.25 -18.01
C HIS A 82 14.56 -32.71 -18.01
N THR A 83 14.45 -33.37 -16.85
CA THR A 83 13.95 -34.76 -16.79
C THR A 83 12.44 -34.83 -16.51
N ILE A 84 11.80 -35.91 -16.96
CA ILE A 84 10.36 -36.13 -16.77
C ILE A 84 10.00 -36.34 -15.30
N GLU A 85 10.92 -36.85 -14.49
CA GLU A 85 10.77 -37.01 -13.05
C GLU A 85 10.65 -35.67 -12.33
N ARG A 86 11.48 -34.67 -12.70
CA ARG A 86 11.38 -33.30 -12.14
C ARG A 86 10.00 -32.71 -12.43
N PHE A 87 9.57 -32.76 -13.71
CA PHE A 87 8.25 -32.30 -14.12
C PHE A 87 7.10 -33.00 -13.38
N LEU A 88 7.11 -34.35 -13.33
CA LEU A 88 6.03 -35.12 -12.71
C LEU A 88 5.92 -34.88 -11.20
N ILE A 89 7.05 -34.75 -10.49
CA ILE A 89 7.01 -34.50 -9.04
C ILE A 89 6.58 -33.06 -8.76
N ASP A 90 7.09 -32.07 -9.49
CA ASP A 90 6.70 -30.66 -9.35
C ASP A 90 5.19 -30.46 -9.59
N GLU A 91 4.63 -31.13 -10.61
CA GLU A 91 3.20 -31.07 -10.93
C GLU A 91 2.35 -31.73 -9.84
N GLN A 92 2.75 -32.90 -9.31
CA GLN A 92 2.03 -33.53 -8.19
C GLN A 92 2.09 -32.70 -6.91
N LEU A 93 3.23 -32.08 -6.60
CA LEU A 93 3.36 -31.14 -5.48
C LEU A 93 2.50 -29.89 -5.69
N THR A 94 2.38 -29.39 -6.93
CA THR A 94 1.53 -28.25 -7.30
C THR A 94 0.04 -28.60 -7.15
N ILE A 95 -0.39 -29.78 -7.60
CA ILE A 95 -1.75 -30.29 -7.43
C ILE A 95 -2.10 -30.43 -5.95
N LEU A 96 -1.22 -31.03 -5.13
CA LEU A 96 -1.40 -31.12 -3.68
C LEU A 96 -1.52 -29.74 -3.03
N MET A 97 -0.62 -28.81 -3.37
CA MET A 97 -0.60 -27.46 -2.82
C MET A 97 -1.88 -26.67 -3.14
N ASN A 98 -2.38 -26.76 -4.37
CA ASN A 98 -3.61 -26.08 -4.79
C ASN A 98 -4.84 -26.72 -4.13
N ASN A 99 -4.99 -28.04 -4.22
CA ASN A 99 -6.17 -28.75 -3.73
C ASN A 99 -6.28 -28.77 -2.20
N LEU A 100 -5.17 -28.71 -1.48
CA LEU A 100 -5.11 -28.70 -0.02
C LEU A 100 -4.88 -27.30 0.58
N SER A 101 -4.99 -26.24 -0.24
CA SER A 101 -4.71 -24.85 0.15
C SER A 101 -5.56 -24.36 1.34
N PHE A 102 -6.75 -24.91 1.53
CA PHE A 102 -7.63 -24.63 2.68
C PHE A 102 -7.12 -25.21 4.03
N ASN A 103 -6.15 -26.13 4.01
CA ASN A 103 -5.61 -26.78 5.22
C ASN A 103 -4.10 -27.04 5.11
N ARG A 104 -3.29 -26.03 5.49
CA ARG A 104 -1.82 -26.10 5.46
C ARG A 104 -1.22 -27.30 6.20
N VAL A 105 -1.85 -27.79 7.28
CA VAL A 105 -1.36 -28.94 8.06
C VAL A 105 -1.46 -30.23 7.24
N TRP A 106 -2.61 -30.43 6.60
CA TRP A 106 -2.81 -31.60 5.74
C TRP A 106 -2.03 -31.48 4.43
N CYS A 107 -1.90 -30.26 3.89
CA CYS A 107 -1.04 -29.95 2.75
C CYS A 107 0.43 -30.34 3.02
N ALA A 108 1.05 -29.81 4.08
CA ALA A 108 2.43 -30.11 4.46
C ALA A 108 2.69 -31.62 4.61
N LYS A 109 1.80 -32.33 5.33
CA LYS A 109 1.91 -33.79 5.52
C LYS A 109 1.75 -34.58 4.22
N SER A 110 0.87 -34.13 3.32
CA SER A 110 0.67 -34.79 2.03
C SER A 110 1.87 -34.59 1.10
N MET A 111 2.47 -33.38 1.08
CA MET A 111 3.69 -33.11 0.31
C MET A 111 4.89 -33.90 0.84
N LEU A 112 5.13 -33.91 2.16
CA LEU A 112 6.24 -34.65 2.78
C LEU A 112 6.09 -36.19 2.69
N SER A 113 4.87 -36.70 2.48
CA SER A 113 4.60 -38.14 2.34
C SER A 113 4.53 -38.61 0.87
N LEU A 114 4.88 -37.76 -0.10
CA LEU A 114 4.82 -38.07 -1.53
C LEU A 114 5.76 -39.22 -1.90
N ARG A 115 5.19 -40.37 -2.30
CA ARG A 115 5.94 -41.59 -2.61
C ARG A 115 6.47 -41.59 -4.05
N THR A 116 7.76 -41.33 -4.22
CA THR A 116 8.50 -41.48 -5.48
C THR A 116 9.04 -42.91 -5.66
N ARG A 117 9.43 -43.28 -6.89
CA ARG A 117 10.05 -44.59 -7.19
C ARG A 117 11.52 -44.70 -6.77
N ALA A 118 12.20 -43.56 -6.61
CA ALA A 118 13.59 -43.43 -6.20
C ALA A 118 13.69 -42.39 -5.07
N ARG A 119 14.73 -42.47 -4.24
CA ARG A 119 14.99 -41.51 -3.16
C ARG A 119 15.40 -40.16 -3.77
N VAL A 120 14.51 -39.18 -3.72
CA VAL A 120 14.76 -37.83 -4.24
C VAL A 120 15.00 -36.82 -3.12
N ALA A 121 15.64 -35.70 -3.42
CA ALA A 121 15.81 -34.55 -2.53
C ALA A 121 14.47 -33.77 -2.34
N LEU A 122 13.47 -34.44 -1.77
CA LEU A 122 12.07 -33.99 -1.76
C LEU A 122 11.88 -32.61 -1.11
N ASP A 123 12.59 -32.29 -0.04
CA ASP A 123 12.47 -31.00 0.66
C ASP A 123 12.85 -29.80 -0.24
N TYR A 124 13.89 -29.95 -1.06
CA TYR A 124 14.27 -28.94 -2.07
C TYR A 124 13.16 -28.75 -3.10
N MET A 125 12.54 -29.84 -3.55
CA MET A 125 11.42 -29.80 -4.51
C MET A 125 10.17 -29.14 -3.90
N ILE A 126 9.88 -29.42 -2.62
CA ILE A 126 8.77 -28.80 -1.88
C ILE A 126 8.99 -27.29 -1.75
N VAL A 127 10.16 -26.86 -1.27
CA VAL A 127 10.49 -25.44 -1.09
C VAL A 127 10.43 -24.69 -2.43
N GLU A 128 10.98 -25.28 -3.49
CA GLU A 128 10.96 -24.71 -4.83
C GLU A 128 9.57 -24.61 -5.43
N VAL A 129 8.70 -25.62 -5.29
CA VAL A 129 7.30 -25.56 -5.76
C VAL A 129 6.50 -24.52 -4.98
N VAL A 130 6.74 -24.35 -3.68
CA VAL A 130 6.09 -23.32 -2.87
C VAL A 130 6.53 -21.91 -3.31
N PHE A 131 7.81 -21.70 -3.60
CA PHE A 131 8.28 -20.45 -4.21
C PHE A 131 7.81 -20.26 -5.65
N ALA A 132 7.72 -21.31 -6.45
CA ALA A 132 7.14 -21.26 -7.80
C ALA A 132 5.69 -20.78 -7.78
N GLY A 133 4.89 -21.27 -6.83
CA GLY A 133 3.53 -20.78 -6.60
C GLY A 133 3.50 -19.33 -6.15
N MET A 134 4.36 -18.94 -5.20
CA MET A 134 4.45 -17.57 -4.68
C MET A 134 4.85 -16.55 -5.77
N PHE A 135 5.80 -16.91 -6.63
CA PHE A 135 6.36 -16.05 -7.68
C PHE A 135 5.72 -16.25 -9.06
N ASN A 136 4.68 -17.10 -9.19
CA ASN A 136 3.94 -17.30 -10.43
C ASN A 136 3.36 -15.96 -10.94
N LEU A 137 3.60 -15.65 -12.21
CA LEU A 137 3.06 -14.48 -12.89
C LEU A 137 1.88 -14.89 -13.81
N PRO A 138 0.85 -14.05 -13.99
CA PRO A 138 0.64 -12.73 -13.39
C PRO A 138 0.46 -12.77 -11.86
N TYR A 139 -0.31 -13.72 -11.33
CA TYR A 139 -0.64 -13.85 -9.90
C TYR A 139 -0.36 -15.27 -9.34
N PRO A 140 -0.23 -15.44 -8.01
CA PRO A 140 -0.14 -16.76 -7.38
C PRO A 140 -1.41 -17.59 -7.63
N PRO A 141 -1.32 -18.90 -7.92
CA PRO A 141 -2.48 -19.72 -8.33
C PRO A 141 -3.48 -20.01 -7.20
N VAL A 142 -3.07 -19.98 -5.93
CA VAL A 142 -3.99 -20.19 -4.80
C VAL A 142 -4.97 -19.03 -4.70
N GLN A 143 -6.26 -19.35 -4.58
CA GLN A 143 -7.36 -18.39 -4.68
C GLN A 143 -7.17 -17.17 -3.76
N HIS A 144 -7.56 -16.01 -4.29
CA HIS A 144 -7.29 -14.67 -3.72
C HIS A 144 -5.81 -14.25 -3.66
N GLY A 145 -4.89 -14.99 -4.31
CA GLY A 145 -3.46 -14.62 -4.42
C GLY A 145 -2.73 -14.57 -3.08
N ASN A 146 -3.26 -15.27 -2.06
CA ASN A 146 -2.94 -14.96 -0.67
C ASN A 146 -1.57 -15.51 -0.23
N LEU A 147 -0.57 -14.62 -0.15
CA LEU A 147 0.80 -14.92 0.30
C LEU A 147 0.86 -15.52 1.72
N LEU A 148 -0.15 -15.29 2.57
CA LEU A 148 -0.26 -15.89 3.90
C LEU A 148 -0.38 -17.42 3.85
N PHE A 149 -0.95 -17.99 2.78
CA PHE A 149 -0.99 -19.43 2.60
C PHE A 149 0.44 -19.99 2.46
N TYR A 150 1.19 -19.54 1.45
CA TYR A 150 2.57 -20.01 1.19
C TYR A 150 3.48 -19.76 2.40
N GLY A 151 3.39 -18.58 3.03
CA GLY A 151 4.18 -18.26 4.22
C GLY A 151 3.86 -19.15 5.42
N SER A 152 2.58 -19.45 5.68
CA SER A 152 2.21 -20.34 6.79
C SER A 152 2.39 -21.82 6.46
N LEU A 153 2.36 -22.21 5.19
CA LEU A 153 2.74 -23.55 4.72
C LEU A 153 4.24 -23.79 4.95
N LEU A 154 5.12 -22.83 4.63
CA LEU A 154 6.55 -22.95 4.93
C LEU A 154 6.84 -23.06 6.44
N ILE A 155 6.12 -22.30 7.26
CA ILE A 155 6.19 -22.45 8.73
C ILE A 155 5.72 -23.85 9.17
N GLN A 156 4.64 -24.38 8.58
CA GLN A 156 4.18 -25.74 8.88
C GLN A 156 5.20 -26.80 8.46
N LEU A 157 5.78 -26.70 7.25
CA LEU A 157 6.81 -27.61 6.77
C LEU A 157 8.04 -27.61 7.68
N CYS A 158 8.46 -26.45 8.20
CA CYS A 158 9.53 -26.35 9.21
C CYS A 158 9.17 -26.99 10.56
N GLN A 159 7.87 -27.17 10.87
CA GLN A 159 7.42 -27.86 12.09
C GLN A 159 7.33 -29.38 11.90
N GLU A 160 6.90 -29.85 10.73
CA GLU A 160 6.78 -31.28 10.43
C GLU A 160 8.14 -31.93 10.07
N ALA A 161 9.07 -31.18 9.47
CA ALA A 161 10.39 -31.63 9.01
C ALA A 161 11.53 -30.76 9.61
N SER A 162 11.56 -30.63 10.93
CA SER A 162 12.38 -29.68 11.68
C SER A 162 13.90 -29.83 11.54
N ASN A 163 14.40 -31.00 11.13
CA ASN A 163 15.85 -31.26 11.01
C ASN A 163 16.43 -30.93 9.61
N SER A 164 15.58 -30.72 8.60
CA SER A 164 16.00 -30.53 7.20
C SER A 164 15.39 -29.27 6.58
N MET A 165 14.08 -29.12 6.66
CA MET A 165 13.32 -28.04 6.00
C MET A 165 13.81 -26.63 6.37
N PRO A 166 14.18 -26.30 7.63
CA PRO A 166 14.71 -24.97 7.95
C PRO A 166 16.05 -24.67 7.27
N LEU A 167 16.90 -25.68 7.04
CA LEU A 167 18.19 -25.52 6.37
C LEU A 167 17.99 -25.27 4.87
N VAL A 168 17.14 -26.09 4.23
CA VAL A 168 16.77 -25.93 2.81
C VAL A 168 16.09 -24.58 2.57
N LEU A 169 15.24 -24.12 3.48
CA LEU A 169 14.59 -22.82 3.38
C LEU A 169 15.56 -21.65 3.61
N ALA A 170 16.53 -21.78 4.51
CA ALA A 170 17.59 -20.78 4.68
C ALA A 170 18.44 -20.65 3.39
N GLN A 171 18.92 -21.77 2.85
CA GLN A 171 19.65 -21.81 1.59
C GLN A 171 18.82 -21.23 0.43
N ALA A 172 17.53 -21.57 0.34
CA ALA A 172 16.63 -20.98 -0.65
C ALA A 172 16.54 -19.45 -0.53
N THR A 173 16.56 -18.93 0.70
CA THR A 173 16.49 -17.48 0.96
C THR A 173 17.75 -16.77 0.46
N GLU A 174 18.93 -17.34 0.69
CA GLU A 174 20.20 -16.81 0.18
C GLU A 174 20.27 -16.86 -1.36
N LEU A 175 19.91 -17.98 -1.98
CA LEU A 175 19.86 -18.09 -3.45
C LEU A 175 18.88 -17.10 -4.09
N LEU A 176 17.77 -16.78 -3.41
CA LEU A 176 16.84 -15.74 -3.84
C LEU A 176 17.42 -14.34 -3.66
N TYR A 177 18.16 -14.10 -2.56
CA TYR A 177 18.84 -12.84 -2.26
C TYR A 177 19.93 -12.52 -3.29
N GLU A 178 20.85 -13.44 -3.56
CA GLU A 178 21.94 -13.28 -4.55
C GLU A 178 21.43 -12.97 -5.97
N ARG A 179 20.24 -13.49 -6.31
CA ARG A 179 19.65 -13.39 -7.66
C ARG A 179 18.70 -12.19 -7.81
N LEU A 180 18.54 -11.35 -6.77
CA LEU A 180 17.63 -10.19 -6.75
C LEU A 180 17.83 -9.22 -7.91
N ASN A 181 19.08 -9.03 -8.37
CA ASN A 181 19.41 -8.16 -9.51
C ASN A 181 18.73 -8.55 -10.85
N THR A 182 18.24 -9.78 -10.97
CA THR A 182 17.50 -10.26 -12.16
C THR A 182 16.03 -10.62 -11.85
N MET A 183 15.64 -10.63 -10.58
CA MET A 183 14.28 -10.96 -10.17
C MET A 183 13.31 -9.83 -10.56
N LYS A 184 12.14 -10.17 -11.12
CA LYS A 184 11.11 -9.16 -11.44
C LYS A 184 10.66 -8.43 -10.16
N PRO A 185 10.59 -7.09 -10.11
CA PRO A 185 10.23 -6.32 -8.90
C PRO A 185 8.93 -6.70 -8.18
N VAL A 186 7.92 -7.20 -8.92
CA VAL A 186 6.71 -7.77 -8.32
C VAL A 186 7.03 -9.00 -7.44
N CYS A 187 7.91 -9.89 -7.88
CA CYS A 187 8.35 -11.06 -7.12
C CYS A 187 9.23 -10.64 -5.92
N ILE A 188 10.09 -9.63 -6.06
CA ILE A 188 10.84 -9.05 -4.93
C ILE A 188 9.86 -8.52 -3.87
N GLY A 189 8.77 -7.87 -4.29
CA GLY A 189 7.71 -7.42 -3.37
C GLY A 189 7.03 -8.57 -2.61
N ARG A 190 6.79 -9.71 -3.27
CA ARG A 190 6.26 -10.93 -2.64
C ARG A 190 7.28 -11.57 -1.69
N MET A 191 8.57 -11.53 -2.04
CA MET A 191 9.67 -11.99 -1.16
C MET A 191 9.76 -11.13 0.11
N ILE A 192 9.68 -9.80 -0.01
CA ILE A 192 9.63 -8.87 1.13
C ILE A 192 8.42 -9.17 2.04
N GLU A 193 7.24 -9.40 1.45
CA GLU A 193 6.02 -9.73 2.20
C GLU A 193 6.14 -11.06 2.94
N TRP A 194 6.57 -12.12 2.24
CA TRP A 194 6.79 -13.44 2.82
C TRP A 194 7.89 -13.43 3.90
N PHE A 195 9.06 -12.88 3.61
CA PHE A 195 10.22 -12.92 4.50
C PHE A 195 9.96 -12.13 5.79
N SER A 196 9.36 -10.93 5.69
CA SER A 196 8.96 -10.16 6.87
C SER A 196 7.88 -10.87 7.72
N TYR A 197 6.98 -11.64 7.10
CA TYR A 197 6.02 -12.48 7.81
C TYR A 197 6.70 -13.71 8.45
N HIS A 198 7.61 -14.39 7.75
CA HIS A 198 8.35 -15.54 8.26
C HIS A 198 9.16 -15.14 9.51
N LEU A 199 9.96 -14.07 9.41
CA LEU A 199 10.75 -13.54 10.52
C LEU A 199 9.90 -13.14 11.74
N SER A 200 8.68 -12.64 11.55
CA SER A 200 7.80 -12.28 12.68
C SER A 200 7.36 -13.49 13.52
N ASN A 201 7.40 -14.70 12.95
CA ASN A 201 7.14 -15.96 13.67
C ASN A 201 8.41 -16.52 14.34
N TYR A 202 9.61 -16.20 13.85
CA TYR A 202 10.92 -16.61 14.39
C TYR A 202 11.65 -15.47 15.13
N GLN A 203 10.92 -14.71 15.95
CA GLN A 203 11.43 -13.67 16.85
C GLN A 203 12.35 -12.61 16.20
N LEU A 204 12.18 -12.36 14.89
CA LEU A 204 12.99 -11.45 14.06
C LEU A 204 14.47 -11.87 13.88
N GLN A 205 14.79 -13.15 14.09
CA GLN A 205 16.15 -13.67 13.98
C GLN A 205 16.52 -13.98 12.53
N TRP A 206 17.67 -13.47 12.08
CA TRP A 206 18.30 -13.79 10.80
C TRP A 206 19.81 -13.55 10.88
N SER A 207 20.59 -14.15 9.99
CA SER A 207 22.03 -13.96 9.86
C SER A 207 22.41 -12.64 9.18
N TRP A 208 21.74 -11.54 9.51
CA TRP A 208 21.83 -10.21 8.87
C TRP A 208 23.25 -9.73 8.50
N ARG A 209 24.29 -10.16 9.23
CA ARG A 209 25.70 -9.81 8.95
C ARG A 209 26.19 -10.28 7.59
N GLU A 210 25.69 -11.41 7.07
CA GLU A 210 26.03 -11.91 5.74
C GLU A 210 25.61 -10.90 4.65
N TRP A 211 24.45 -10.27 4.82
CA TRP A 211 23.90 -9.25 3.90
C TRP A 211 24.48 -7.84 4.09
N SER A 212 25.61 -7.70 4.80
CA SER A 212 26.18 -6.37 5.12
C SER A 212 26.73 -5.59 3.92
N GLY A 213 27.02 -6.25 2.79
CA GLY A 213 27.41 -5.59 1.54
C GLY A 213 26.39 -4.58 1.01
N ALA A 214 25.09 -4.86 1.21
CA ALA A 214 23.98 -4.00 0.78
C ALA A 214 23.88 -2.66 1.55
N ILE A 215 24.68 -2.46 2.61
CA ILE A 215 24.81 -1.15 3.29
C ILE A 215 25.56 -0.15 2.40
N SER A 216 26.52 -0.63 1.60
CA SER A 216 27.31 0.16 0.64
C SER A 216 26.71 0.26 -0.76
N GLU A 217 25.68 -0.51 -1.08
CA GLU A 217 24.98 -0.43 -2.36
C GLU A 217 24.13 0.84 -2.48
N ASP A 218 23.81 1.23 -3.71
CA ASP A 218 22.89 2.33 -4.04
C ASP A 218 21.49 2.15 -3.37
N PRO A 219 20.79 3.22 -2.93
CA PRO A 219 19.49 3.13 -2.24
C PRO A 219 18.40 2.36 -2.98
N MET A 220 18.45 2.34 -4.31
CA MET A 220 17.49 1.68 -5.19
C MET A 220 17.94 0.29 -5.64
N SER A 221 19.14 -0.17 -5.26
CA SER A 221 19.60 -1.53 -5.51
C SER A 221 18.61 -2.58 -4.94
N PRO A 222 18.37 -3.70 -5.66
CA PRO A 222 17.44 -4.73 -5.22
C PRO A 222 17.70 -5.27 -3.81
N HIS A 223 18.96 -5.53 -3.42
CA HIS A 223 19.32 -6.00 -2.08
C HIS A 223 19.00 -4.96 -1.00
N ARG A 224 19.42 -3.69 -1.18
CA ARG A 224 19.18 -2.62 -0.20
C ARG A 224 17.70 -2.29 -0.08
N ARG A 225 16.93 -2.35 -1.17
CA ARG A 225 15.47 -2.21 -1.15
C ARG A 225 14.80 -3.38 -0.42
N LEU A 226 15.24 -4.63 -0.60
CA LEU A 226 14.73 -5.78 0.15
C LEU A 226 14.89 -5.58 1.67
N ILE A 227 16.09 -5.21 2.11
CA ILE A 227 16.41 -5.05 3.55
C ILE A 227 15.63 -3.87 4.15
N THR A 228 15.63 -2.70 3.50
CA THR A 228 14.96 -1.50 4.02
C THR A 228 13.44 -1.66 4.12
N GLU A 229 12.78 -2.25 3.11
CA GLU A 229 11.33 -2.51 3.15
C GLU A 229 10.99 -3.67 4.10
N THR A 230 11.86 -4.67 4.23
CA THR A 230 11.72 -5.71 5.27
C THR A 230 11.74 -5.08 6.66
N PHE A 231 12.72 -4.24 6.99
CA PHE A 231 12.76 -3.55 8.28
C PHE A 231 11.52 -2.67 8.50
N ALA A 232 11.07 -1.93 7.49
CA ALA A 232 9.83 -1.16 7.56
C ALA A 232 8.60 -2.04 7.89
N ARG A 233 8.49 -3.24 7.32
CA ARG A 233 7.43 -4.20 7.64
C ARG A 233 7.60 -4.87 9.01
N LEU A 234 8.81 -5.21 9.43
CA LEU A 234 9.06 -5.74 10.79
C LEU A 234 8.67 -4.73 11.87
N ILE A 235 8.80 -3.43 11.60
CA ILE A 235 8.31 -2.37 12.49
C ILE A 235 6.78 -2.34 12.53
N ARG A 236 6.07 -2.57 11.41
CA ARG A 236 4.60 -2.72 11.40
C ARG A 236 4.11 -3.96 12.16
N PHE A 237 4.91 -5.05 12.17
CA PHE A 237 4.62 -6.28 12.94
C PHE A 237 5.07 -6.22 14.41
N SER A 238 5.75 -5.15 14.83
CA SER A 238 6.35 -5.05 16.17
C SER A 238 6.36 -3.59 16.63
N TYR A 239 7.50 -3.08 17.10
CA TYR A 239 7.73 -1.65 17.32
C TYR A 239 9.20 -1.30 17.11
N TYR A 240 9.46 -0.04 16.76
CA TYR A 240 10.77 0.47 16.32
C TYR A 240 11.95 0.04 17.21
N GLU A 241 11.84 0.28 18.52
CA GLU A 241 12.93 -0.05 19.46
C GLU A 241 13.17 -1.57 19.63
N ASN A 242 12.16 -2.43 19.42
CA ASN A 242 12.39 -3.88 19.45
C ASN A 242 13.18 -4.35 18.22
N VAL A 243 12.81 -3.87 17.03
CA VAL A 243 13.52 -4.19 15.78
C VAL A 243 14.97 -3.68 15.85
N LYS A 244 15.16 -2.43 16.25
CA LYS A 244 16.47 -1.79 16.45
C LYS A 244 17.34 -2.46 17.52
N ARG A 245 16.73 -3.03 18.58
CA ARG A 245 17.43 -3.82 19.62
C ARG A 245 17.93 -5.16 19.10
N LEU A 246 17.21 -5.79 18.17
CA LEU A 246 17.53 -7.13 17.65
C LEU A 246 18.47 -7.09 16.44
N LEU A 247 18.49 -5.99 15.68
CA LEU A 247 19.38 -5.82 14.52
C LEU A 247 20.84 -5.50 14.91
N PRO A 248 21.85 -6.02 14.18
CA PRO A 248 23.24 -5.60 14.34
C PRO A 248 23.41 -4.10 14.03
N LYS A 249 24.17 -3.38 14.86
CA LYS A 249 24.35 -1.91 14.80
C LYS A 249 24.76 -1.35 13.42
N VAL A 250 25.45 -2.14 12.60
CA VAL A 250 25.83 -1.74 11.22
C VAL A 250 24.62 -1.47 10.32
N PHE A 251 23.46 -2.06 10.61
CA PHE A 251 22.21 -1.86 9.87
C PHE A 251 21.39 -0.66 10.32
N TYR A 252 21.79 0.07 11.37
CA TYR A 252 21.05 1.24 11.85
C TYR A 252 20.86 2.35 10.79
N PRO A 253 21.81 2.61 9.85
CA PRO A 253 21.59 3.52 8.72
C PRO A 253 20.57 3.05 7.67
N LEU A 254 20.10 1.79 7.74
CA LEU A 254 19.04 1.25 6.88
C LEU A 254 17.68 1.14 7.59
N LEU A 255 17.59 1.51 8.88
CA LEU A 255 16.30 1.65 9.54
C LEU A 255 15.54 2.87 8.99
N PRO A 256 14.21 2.78 8.79
CA PRO A 256 13.39 3.97 8.55
C PRO A 256 13.39 4.89 9.78
N PRO A 257 12.93 6.16 9.64
CA PRO A 257 12.69 7.02 10.79
C PRO A 257 11.71 6.39 11.79
N GLN A 258 11.77 6.84 13.05
CA GLN A 258 10.82 6.39 14.08
C GLN A 258 9.40 6.83 13.70
N PRO A 259 8.38 5.95 13.79
CA PRO A 259 7.02 6.23 13.32
C PRO A 259 6.25 7.18 14.25
N VAL A 260 6.59 8.46 14.18
CA VAL A 260 5.94 9.58 14.90
C VAL A 260 5.29 10.56 13.93
N VAL A 261 4.27 11.26 14.41
CA VAL A 261 3.66 12.37 13.66
C VAL A 261 4.64 13.55 13.58
N VAL A 262 4.69 14.23 12.44
CA VAL A 262 5.47 15.45 12.23
C VAL A 262 4.54 16.66 12.28
N ASN A 263 4.86 17.61 13.16
CA ASN A 263 4.19 18.89 13.22
C ASN A 263 5.21 20.00 12.91
N LYS A 264 5.13 20.59 11.72
CA LYS A 264 6.07 21.65 11.31
C LYS A 264 5.98 22.90 12.18
N TYR A 265 4.81 23.19 12.75
CA TYR A 265 4.56 24.37 13.57
C TYR A 265 5.21 24.26 14.97
N ASP A 266 5.37 23.05 15.51
CA ASP A 266 6.14 22.85 16.75
C ASP A 266 7.66 23.05 16.52
N ALA A 267 8.13 22.87 15.28
CA ALA A 267 9.54 23.04 14.89
C ALA A 267 9.87 24.46 14.38
N LYS A 268 8.87 25.20 13.88
CA LYS A 268 8.96 26.59 13.42
C LYS A 268 7.84 27.44 14.08
N PRO A 269 7.93 27.71 15.40
CA PRO A 269 6.87 28.42 16.12
C PRO A 269 6.72 29.89 15.68
N ASP A 270 7.78 30.48 15.11
CA ASP A 270 7.82 31.88 14.66
C ASP A 270 7.10 32.12 13.32
N LEU A 271 6.52 31.09 12.70
CA LEU A 271 5.72 31.25 11.47
C LEU A 271 4.42 32.02 11.75
N PRO A 272 4.04 33.03 10.94
CA PRO A 272 2.73 33.69 11.04
C PRO A 272 1.55 32.70 10.99
N SER A 273 1.70 31.61 10.23
CA SER A 273 0.71 30.53 10.13
C SER A 273 0.63 29.61 11.36
N ALA A 274 1.61 29.62 12.28
CA ALA A 274 1.59 28.79 13.49
C ALA A 274 0.50 29.20 14.49
N ALA A 275 0.29 30.50 14.68
CA ALA A 275 -0.78 31.00 15.56
C ALA A 275 -2.18 30.58 15.05
N ALA A 276 -2.40 30.69 13.73
CA ALA A 276 -3.61 30.21 13.07
C ALA A 276 -3.80 28.68 13.22
N PHE A 277 -2.73 27.91 13.00
CA PHE A 277 -2.73 26.46 13.18
C PHE A 277 -3.11 26.04 14.61
N HIS A 278 -2.51 26.64 15.63
CA HIS A 278 -2.81 26.30 17.02
C HIS A 278 -4.25 26.65 17.42
N GLN A 279 -4.85 27.72 16.87
CA GLN A 279 -6.28 28.00 17.05
C GLN A 279 -7.17 26.90 16.47
N VAL A 280 -6.95 26.48 15.22
CA VAL A 280 -7.72 25.41 14.55
C VAL A 280 -7.53 24.08 15.27
N LEU A 281 -6.29 23.71 15.62
CA LEU A 281 -5.95 22.51 16.36
C LEU A 281 -6.63 22.47 17.74
N ASN A 282 -6.68 23.60 18.45
CA ASN A 282 -7.34 23.67 19.75
C ASN A 282 -8.87 23.58 19.63
N ALA A 283 -9.49 24.16 18.61
CA ALA A 283 -10.92 23.97 18.33
C ALA A 283 -11.28 22.50 17.99
N MET A 284 -10.41 21.80 17.24
CA MET A 284 -10.56 20.37 16.98
C MET A 284 -10.33 19.50 18.24
N ARG A 285 -9.37 19.86 19.11
CA ARG A 285 -9.14 19.20 20.41
C ARG A 285 -10.31 19.42 21.37
N ALA A 286 -10.89 20.62 21.39
CA ALA A 286 -12.12 20.96 22.11
C ALA A 286 -13.40 20.31 21.50
N ARG A 287 -13.26 19.58 20.39
CA ARG A 287 -14.35 18.87 19.68
C ARG A 287 -15.50 19.80 19.22
N SER A 288 -15.20 21.06 18.87
CA SER A 288 -16.15 22.00 18.25
C SER A 288 -16.82 21.43 16.99
N SER A 289 -17.94 22.00 16.54
CA SER A 289 -18.68 21.48 15.38
C SER A 289 -17.88 21.63 14.08
N ALA A 290 -18.20 20.82 13.07
CA ALA A 290 -17.54 20.91 11.77
C ALA A 290 -17.78 22.26 11.07
N SER A 291 -18.94 22.90 11.29
CA SER A 291 -19.21 24.25 10.74
C SER A 291 -18.36 25.32 11.43
N ASP A 292 -18.17 25.23 12.75
CA ASP A 292 -17.43 26.24 13.50
C ASP A 292 -15.92 26.14 13.23
N VAL A 293 -15.39 24.92 13.12
CA VAL A 293 -13.99 24.69 12.74
C VAL A 293 -13.72 25.13 11.29
N LEU A 294 -14.65 24.89 10.36
CA LEU A 294 -14.53 25.39 8.98
C LEU A 294 -14.52 26.94 8.94
N LYS A 295 -15.50 27.58 9.59
CA LYS A 295 -15.59 29.06 9.70
C LYS A 295 -14.43 29.68 10.47
N LEU A 296 -13.82 28.96 11.42
CA LEU A 296 -12.59 29.39 12.07
C LEU A 296 -11.42 29.32 11.10
N THR A 297 -11.21 28.18 10.45
CA THR A 297 -10.10 27.96 9.52
C THR A 297 -10.12 28.99 8.39
N GLN A 298 -11.28 29.22 7.76
CA GLN A 298 -11.48 30.25 6.74
C GLN A 298 -10.99 31.63 7.21
N ARG A 299 -11.49 32.11 8.36
CA ARG A 299 -11.14 33.43 8.91
C ARG A 299 -9.66 33.59 9.33
N VAL A 300 -8.92 32.50 9.52
CA VAL A 300 -7.48 32.53 9.87
C VAL A 300 -6.57 32.14 8.70
N SER A 301 -7.15 31.71 7.57
CA SER A 301 -6.44 31.54 6.29
C SER A 301 -6.48 32.79 5.40
N ASP A 302 -7.35 33.76 5.71
CA ASP A 302 -7.42 35.06 5.03
C ASP A 302 -6.12 35.85 5.26
N LEU A 303 -5.22 35.85 4.27
CA LEU A 303 -3.85 36.39 4.38
C LEU A 303 -3.81 37.87 4.82
N ASP A 304 -4.79 38.67 4.40
CA ASP A 304 -4.96 40.09 4.74
C ASP A 304 -5.15 40.36 6.26
N ARG A 305 -5.22 39.31 7.09
CA ARG A 305 -5.42 39.38 8.54
C ARG A 305 -4.33 38.69 9.36
N LEU A 306 -3.28 38.18 8.73
CA LEU A 306 -2.12 37.68 9.47
C LEU A 306 -1.38 38.85 10.14
N PRO A 307 -1.07 38.81 11.45
CA PRO A 307 -0.29 39.85 12.10
C PRO A 307 1.08 40.02 11.45
N SER A 308 1.42 41.24 11.06
CA SER A 308 2.75 41.55 10.55
C SER A 308 3.78 41.46 11.71
N PRO A 309 5.01 40.92 11.50
CA PRO A 309 5.99 40.73 12.59
C PRO A 309 6.64 42.02 13.14
N SER A 310 5.98 43.17 13.02
CA SER A 310 6.57 44.51 13.23
C SER A 310 5.57 45.56 13.72
N ALA A 311 4.72 45.18 14.67
CA ALA A 311 3.97 46.11 15.51
C ALA A 311 4.22 45.77 16.99
N THR A 312 5.28 46.36 17.56
CA THR A 312 5.45 46.39 19.02
C THR A 312 4.47 47.40 19.60
N GLU A 313 3.77 47.01 20.67
CA GLU A 313 2.79 47.83 21.39
C GLU A 313 3.50 49.01 22.08
N ASP A 314 3.44 50.21 21.48
CA ASP A 314 3.91 51.48 22.03
C ASP A 314 3.17 52.64 21.30
N ASP A 315 1.89 52.90 21.63
CA ASP A 315 1.21 54.22 21.53
C ASP A 315 -0.29 54.14 21.94
N GLU A 316 -0.57 53.89 23.22
CA GLU A 316 -1.84 54.31 23.86
C GLU A 316 -1.53 55.07 25.16
N VAL A 317 -1.53 56.40 25.08
CA VAL A 317 -1.47 57.31 26.23
C VAL A 317 -2.62 58.31 26.10
N GLU A 318 -3.76 57.98 26.71
CA GLU A 318 -4.86 58.94 26.84
C GLU A 318 -4.48 60.10 27.76
N HIS A 319 -4.99 61.29 27.44
CA HIS A 319 -4.49 62.55 27.97
C HIS A 319 -5.52 63.20 28.92
N GLU A 320 -5.62 62.71 30.15
CA GLU A 320 -6.20 63.46 31.27
C GLU A 320 -5.13 63.76 32.33
N GLY A 321 -5.30 64.85 33.06
CA GLY A 321 -4.32 65.28 34.07
C GLY A 321 -4.99 66.04 35.21
N GLY A 322 -4.34 66.05 36.38
CA GLY A 322 -4.86 66.80 37.52
C GLY A 322 -4.13 66.52 38.84
N MET A 323 -3.57 67.60 39.38
CA MET A 323 -3.22 67.82 40.80
C MET A 323 -2.03 67.05 41.42
N GLU A 324 -1.24 67.82 42.17
CA GLU A 324 -0.11 67.40 42.99
C GLU A 324 -0.59 67.00 44.41
N SER A 325 0.18 66.18 45.14
CA SER A 325 0.69 66.53 46.49
C SER A 325 1.44 65.37 47.21
N SER A 326 2.40 65.77 48.06
CA SER A 326 2.88 65.20 49.35
C SER A 326 2.47 63.79 49.84
N GLU A 327 3.23 63.07 50.67
CA GLU A 327 4.62 63.18 51.22
C GLU A 327 4.95 61.85 51.97
N ASP A 328 6.24 61.64 52.26
CA ASP A 328 6.82 60.96 53.44
C ASP A 328 6.45 59.55 53.99
N GLU A 329 7.55 58.83 54.26
CA GLU A 329 7.91 58.08 55.48
C GLU A 329 7.36 56.66 55.87
N ARG A 330 8.37 55.80 56.15
CA ARG A 330 8.51 54.77 57.21
C ARG A 330 7.52 53.58 57.32
N GLY A 331 8.07 52.38 57.55
CA GLY A 331 7.28 51.27 58.14
C GLY A 331 7.87 49.85 58.09
N GLY A 332 8.96 49.58 58.81
CA GLY A 332 9.18 48.24 59.40
C GLY A 332 8.80 48.24 60.89
N PRO A 333 8.94 47.14 61.68
CA PRO A 333 9.76 45.95 61.39
C PRO A 333 9.21 44.56 61.87
N ALA A 334 10.00 43.52 61.56
CA ALA A 334 10.35 42.30 62.32
C ALA A 334 9.40 41.55 63.30
N SER A 335 9.31 40.23 63.09
CA SER A 335 9.51 39.12 64.08
C SER A 335 9.51 37.77 63.30
N ASP A 336 10.37 36.75 63.46
CA ASP A 336 11.00 36.09 64.64
C ASP A 336 9.96 35.35 65.53
N GLU A 337 10.06 34.11 66.04
CA GLU A 337 11.00 32.95 66.12
C GLU A 337 10.09 31.65 66.22
N ASP A 338 10.47 30.36 66.12
CA ASP A 338 11.60 29.53 65.60
C ASP A 338 11.15 28.02 65.72
N MET A 339 12.04 27.03 65.51
CA MET A 339 11.95 25.58 65.87
C MET A 339 11.08 24.66 64.99
N ASN A 340 11.40 23.38 64.73
CA ASN A 340 12.51 22.45 65.09
C ASN A 340 12.67 21.46 63.88
N GLY A 341 13.78 20.81 63.48
CA GLY A 341 14.82 20.04 64.20
C GLY A 341 14.36 18.59 64.51
N THR A 342 15.09 17.48 64.34
CA THR A 342 16.42 17.10 63.73
C THR A 342 16.35 15.55 63.48
N GLU A 343 17.25 14.70 62.94
CA GLU A 343 18.65 14.58 62.41
C GLU A 343 18.66 13.30 61.48
N GLY A 344 19.61 12.89 60.61
CA GLY A 344 21.01 13.23 60.24
C GLY A 344 21.30 12.95 58.75
N ALA A 345 22.53 12.75 58.21
CA ALA A 345 23.86 12.29 58.65
C ALA A 345 24.11 10.76 58.41
N GLN A 346 25.17 10.28 57.72
CA GLN A 346 26.53 10.84 57.49
C GLN A 346 27.18 10.48 56.12
N LEU A 347 27.93 11.46 55.55
CA LEU A 347 29.33 11.41 54.97
C LEU A 347 29.70 10.39 53.84
N MET A 348 30.58 10.64 52.86
CA MET A 348 31.58 11.69 52.46
C MET A 348 31.60 11.80 50.90
N ASP A 349 32.29 12.71 50.18
CA ASP A 349 32.71 14.13 50.31
C ASP A 349 33.30 14.58 48.92
N ARG A 350 33.56 15.89 48.71
CA ARG A 350 34.53 16.48 47.74
C ARG A 350 34.10 16.43 46.25
N ALA A 351 33.40 17.41 45.65
CA ALA A 351 33.56 18.88 45.65
C ALA A 351 34.88 19.36 44.99
N LYS A 352 34.94 20.39 44.13
CA LYS A 352 33.98 21.48 43.74
C LYS A 352 33.81 21.48 42.19
N ASN A 353 33.24 22.44 41.44
CA ASN A 353 32.93 23.87 41.66
C ASN A 353 31.81 24.41 40.71
N ARG A 354 31.61 25.74 40.69
CA ARG A 354 30.68 26.56 39.84
C ARG A 354 31.43 27.86 39.38
N PRO A 355 30.87 28.83 38.61
CA PRO A 355 29.44 29.14 38.36
C PRO A 355 29.02 29.48 36.91
N HIS A 356 27.72 29.75 36.72
CA HIS A 356 27.16 30.53 35.60
C HIS A 356 27.52 32.02 35.69
N LEU A 357 27.48 32.73 34.56
CA LEU A 357 26.92 34.10 34.50
C LEU A 357 26.48 34.46 33.07
N VAL A 358 25.52 35.38 32.97
CA VAL A 358 24.89 35.84 31.71
C VAL A 358 25.44 37.22 31.32
N ALA A 359 25.64 37.48 30.03
CA ALA A 359 25.95 38.83 29.54
C ALA A 359 25.34 39.11 28.15
N ARG A 360 24.47 40.12 28.08
CA ARG A 360 24.09 40.81 26.83
C ARG A 360 25.26 41.67 26.33
N ARG A 361 25.47 41.78 25.01
CA ARG A 361 25.75 43.10 24.41
C ARG A 361 25.28 43.22 22.96
N ARG A 362 25.06 44.47 22.54
CA ARG A 362 24.48 44.90 21.25
C ARG A 362 25.57 45.34 20.27
N LEU A 363 25.21 45.29 18.98
CA LEU A 363 25.58 46.23 17.89
C LEU A 363 27.06 46.59 17.64
N PHE A 364 27.47 46.47 16.37
CA PHE A 364 28.17 47.55 15.69
C PHE A 364 27.84 47.55 14.18
N GLN A 365 27.51 48.72 13.62
CA GLN A 365 27.48 48.97 12.18
C GLN A 365 28.65 49.89 11.82
N ALA A 366 29.42 49.53 10.79
CA ALA A 366 30.22 50.42 9.93
C ALA A 366 31.04 49.55 8.93
N SER A 367 31.53 50.05 7.79
CA SER A 367 31.03 51.06 6.84
C SER A 367 31.97 51.01 5.63
N GLN A 368 31.42 51.08 4.42
CA GLN A 368 32.03 51.39 3.11
C GLN A 368 33.57 51.30 2.92
N ARG A 369 33.99 50.67 1.80
CA ARG A 369 34.98 51.27 0.89
C ARG A 369 34.67 50.93 -0.58
N LYS A 370 34.82 51.92 -1.46
CA LYS A 370 34.58 51.82 -2.92
C LYS A 370 35.84 51.40 -3.67
N ALA A 371 35.64 50.78 -4.83
CA ALA A 371 36.50 50.94 -6.00
C ALA A 371 35.61 50.99 -7.27
N SER A 372 35.97 51.81 -8.25
CA SER A 372 35.37 51.89 -9.60
C SER A 372 36.30 51.19 -10.62
N THR A 373 36.07 51.06 -11.94
CA THR A 373 35.11 51.59 -12.95
C THR A 373 35.16 50.58 -14.13
N SER A 374 34.27 50.46 -15.12
CA SER A 374 33.09 51.24 -15.59
C SER A 374 31.98 50.25 -16.03
N GLY A 375 30.99 50.46 -16.92
CA GLY A 375 30.55 51.59 -17.75
C GLY A 375 30.03 51.10 -19.11
N GLY A 376 28.73 51.26 -19.38
CA GLY A 376 28.02 50.82 -20.59
C GLY A 376 26.54 51.16 -20.46
N GLU A 377 25.89 51.53 -21.57
CA GLU A 377 24.69 52.39 -21.59
C GLU A 377 23.33 51.69 -21.42
N GLU A 378 22.29 52.51 -21.35
CA GLU A 378 20.94 52.24 -20.83
C GLU A 378 20.04 51.36 -21.72
N GLY A 379 19.10 50.67 -21.08
CA GLY A 379 17.89 50.12 -21.69
C GLY A 379 16.82 49.95 -20.60
N HIS A 380 15.75 50.74 -20.63
CA HIS A 380 14.76 50.80 -19.55
C HIS A 380 13.40 50.22 -19.98
N GLY A 381 12.87 49.28 -19.20
CA GLY A 381 11.56 48.65 -19.41
C GLY A 381 11.03 48.07 -18.08
N PRO A 382 9.76 48.32 -17.70
CA PRO A 382 9.27 48.01 -16.35
C PRO A 382 8.70 46.59 -16.22
N GLU A 383 9.57 45.60 -16.06
CA GLU A 383 9.20 44.23 -15.67
C GLU A 383 9.88 43.87 -14.33
N GLY A 384 9.22 44.16 -13.20
CA GLY A 384 9.82 43.93 -11.87
C GLY A 384 8.88 43.75 -10.69
N GLU A 385 7.69 44.36 -10.67
CA GLU A 385 6.87 44.38 -9.45
C GLU A 385 6.09 43.07 -9.20
N LEU A 386 5.72 42.31 -10.25
CA LEU A 386 4.84 41.14 -10.12
C LEU A 386 5.52 39.88 -9.56
N MET A 387 6.85 39.81 -9.49
CA MET A 387 7.57 38.63 -8.98
C MET A 387 7.92 38.71 -7.49
N SER A 388 8.15 39.92 -6.94
CA SER A 388 8.57 40.09 -5.54
C SER A 388 7.48 39.69 -4.51
N SER A 389 6.21 39.88 -4.87
CA SER A 389 5.04 39.53 -4.05
C SER A 389 4.91 38.02 -3.82
N THR A 390 5.33 37.20 -4.78
CA THR A 390 5.17 35.74 -4.75
C THR A 390 6.21 35.09 -3.84
N GLU A 391 7.46 35.54 -3.91
CA GLU A 391 8.53 35.05 -3.03
C GLU A 391 8.27 35.44 -1.57
N THR A 392 7.85 36.69 -1.32
CA THR A 392 7.54 37.17 0.04
C THR A 392 6.34 36.44 0.66
N ALA A 393 5.26 36.21 -0.08
CA ALA A 393 4.10 35.44 0.39
C ALA A 393 4.44 33.98 0.76
N SER A 394 5.39 33.35 0.04
CA SER A 394 5.86 31.99 0.34
C SER A 394 6.56 31.89 1.70
N GLN A 395 7.35 32.93 2.06
CA GLN A 395 8.08 33.00 3.33
C GLN A 395 7.16 33.25 4.53
N LEU A 396 6.02 33.92 4.35
CA LEU A 396 5.05 34.15 5.43
C LEU A 396 4.25 32.90 5.84
N THR A 397 4.21 31.85 5.02
CA THR A 397 3.27 30.73 5.21
C THR A 397 3.92 29.35 5.33
N ASP A 398 5.07 29.13 4.68
CA ASP A 398 5.84 27.87 4.72
C ASP A 398 4.99 26.62 4.43
N LEU A 399 4.16 26.68 3.38
CA LEU A 399 3.25 25.60 2.99
C LEU A 399 3.99 24.28 2.69
N SER A 400 3.33 23.14 2.92
CA SER A 400 3.91 21.84 2.61
C SER A 400 4.08 21.69 1.09
N HIS A 401 5.12 20.97 0.66
CA HIS A 401 5.40 20.77 -0.77
C HIS A 401 4.18 20.15 -1.49
N GLY A 402 3.62 20.88 -2.45
CA GLY A 402 2.42 20.46 -3.19
C GLY A 402 1.10 21.01 -2.66
N VAL A 403 1.15 22.00 -1.76
CA VAL A 403 -0.02 22.69 -1.19
C VAL A 403 0.07 24.18 -1.53
N THR A 404 -0.96 24.73 -2.16
CA THR A 404 -1.09 26.17 -2.46
C THR A 404 -2.08 26.86 -1.52
N SER A 405 -3.06 26.12 -0.99
CA SER A 405 -4.07 26.65 -0.08
C SER A 405 -3.64 26.57 1.38
N LEU A 406 -3.40 27.73 2.01
CA LEU A 406 -3.19 27.84 3.46
C LEU A 406 -4.38 27.27 4.26
N LEU A 407 -5.61 27.40 3.74
CA LEU A 407 -6.80 26.81 4.35
C LEU A 407 -6.70 25.27 4.41
N THR A 408 -6.27 24.65 3.30
CA THR A 408 -6.06 23.19 3.21
C THR A 408 -4.94 22.75 4.15
N GLU A 409 -3.80 23.45 4.13
CA GLU A 409 -2.65 23.20 5.00
C GLU A 409 -3.05 23.20 6.49
N LEU A 410 -3.69 24.27 6.95
CA LEU A 410 -4.08 24.44 8.35
C LEU A 410 -5.12 23.40 8.77
N PHE A 411 -6.15 23.17 7.96
CA PHE A 411 -7.24 22.25 8.28
C PHE A 411 -6.75 20.80 8.39
N PHE A 412 -6.08 20.30 7.36
CA PHE A 412 -5.66 18.89 7.32
C PHE A 412 -4.52 18.61 8.30
N SER A 413 -3.59 19.55 8.50
CA SER A 413 -2.57 19.44 9.55
C SER A 413 -3.23 19.32 10.94
N ALA A 414 -4.16 20.22 11.26
CA ALA A 414 -4.86 20.20 12.55
C ALA A 414 -5.69 18.91 12.73
N LEU A 415 -6.35 18.43 11.68
CA LEU A 415 -7.17 17.21 11.68
C LEU A 415 -6.32 15.97 12.02
N PHE A 416 -5.22 15.79 11.30
CA PHE A 416 -4.34 14.63 11.48
C PHE A 416 -3.57 14.69 12.81
N ILE A 417 -3.11 15.87 13.22
CA ILE A 417 -2.38 16.07 14.49
C ILE A 417 -3.32 16.00 15.71
N ALA A 418 -4.61 16.34 15.58
CA ALA A 418 -5.60 16.08 16.62
C ALA A 418 -5.94 14.58 16.74
N GLY A 419 -5.98 13.86 15.61
CA GLY A 419 -6.32 12.43 15.54
C GLY A 419 -5.19 11.45 15.91
N HIS A 420 -3.91 11.88 15.89
CA HIS A 420 -2.75 10.99 15.77
C HIS A 420 -2.59 9.86 16.81
N LYS A 421 -3.25 9.90 17.97
CA LYS A 421 -3.02 8.98 19.09
C LYS A 421 -3.21 7.51 18.75
N THR A 422 -4.24 7.17 17.96
CA THR A 422 -4.47 5.82 17.41
C THR A 422 -5.24 5.91 16.10
N ILE A 423 -5.19 4.86 15.28
CA ILE A 423 -6.00 4.71 14.05
C ILE A 423 -7.49 5.05 14.31
N SER A 424 -8.06 4.54 15.41
CA SER A 424 -9.44 4.79 15.82
C SER A 424 -9.72 6.26 16.17
N HIS A 425 -8.75 6.97 16.74
CA HIS A 425 -8.87 8.43 16.96
C HIS A 425 -8.86 9.16 15.62
N THR A 426 -7.94 8.83 14.71
CA THR A 426 -7.89 9.42 13.37
C THR A 426 -9.20 9.25 12.62
N PHE A 427 -9.79 8.04 12.60
CA PHE A 427 -11.11 7.82 12.00
C PHE A 427 -12.25 8.56 12.72
N SER A 428 -12.22 8.65 14.06
CA SER A 428 -13.17 9.46 14.84
C SER A 428 -13.12 10.94 14.43
N TYR A 429 -11.92 11.47 14.17
CA TYR A 429 -11.73 12.83 13.68
C TYR A 429 -12.21 13.00 12.23
N ILE A 430 -11.80 12.13 11.31
CA ILE A 430 -12.24 12.18 9.90
C ILE A 430 -13.77 12.08 9.80
N LYS A 431 -14.42 11.12 10.49
CA LYS A 431 -15.89 10.96 10.49
C LYS A 431 -16.61 12.18 11.11
N LYS A 432 -16.07 12.80 12.16
CA LYS A 432 -16.65 14.02 12.78
C LYS A 432 -16.57 15.24 11.85
N TYR A 433 -15.51 15.37 11.06
CA TYR A 433 -15.25 16.53 10.21
C TYR A 433 -15.54 16.29 8.72
N ALA A 434 -16.13 15.14 8.37
CA ALA A 434 -16.45 14.72 6.99
C ALA A 434 -17.21 15.77 6.15
N SER A 435 -18.14 16.52 6.74
CA SER A 435 -18.84 17.60 6.03
C SER A 435 -17.93 18.78 5.66
N ALA A 436 -17.05 19.20 6.58
CA ALA A 436 -16.05 20.23 6.30
C ALA A 436 -14.99 19.74 5.30
N ILE A 437 -14.58 18.47 5.39
CA ILE A 437 -13.67 17.83 4.41
C ILE A 437 -14.27 17.93 3.00
N ARG A 438 -15.55 17.57 2.81
CA ARG A 438 -16.24 17.67 1.51
C ARG A 438 -16.42 19.11 1.01
N THR A 439 -16.50 20.10 1.89
CA THR A 439 -16.53 21.52 1.48
C THR A 439 -15.15 22.01 1.02
N ILE A 440 -14.08 21.62 1.74
CA ILE A 440 -12.71 22.05 1.43
C ILE A 440 -12.18 21.30 0.20
N ALA A 441 -12.13 19.97 0.25
CA ALA A 441 -11.62 19.10 -0.81
C ALA A 441 -12.68 18.82 -1.89
N SER A 442 -13.34 19.89 -2.35
CA SER A 442 -14.45 19.86 -3.31
C SER A 442 -14.01 19.73 -4.78
N THR A 443 -12.71 19.86 -5.06
CA THR A 443 -12.10 19.54 -6.37
C THR A 443 -10.97 18.53 -6.20
N VAL A 444 -10.64 17.81 -7.27
CA VAL A 444 -9.59 16.77 -7.26
C VAL A 444 -8.20 17.36 -6.97
N GLU A 445 -7.96 18.62 -7.35
CA GLU A 445 -6.72 19.34 -7.08
C GLU A 445 -6.54 19.56 -5.56
N ILE A 446 -7.60 20.02 -4.87
CA ILE A 446 -7.55 20.23 -3.42
C ILE A 446 -7.48 18.89 -2.66
N GLN A 447 -8.05 17.81 -3.22
CA GLN A 447 -7.83 16.46 -2.70
C GLN A 447 -6.36 16.01 -2.83
N VAL A 448 -5.67 16.36 -3.93
CA VAL A 448 -4.23 16.12 -4.09
C VAL A 448 -3.41 16.94 -3.09
N GLU A 449 -3.75 18.21 -2.86
CA GLU A 449 -3.13 19.00 -1.79
C GLU A 449 -3.33 18.35 -0.40
N ALA A 450 -4.54 17.88 -0.10
CA ALA A 450 -4.84 17.19 1.16
C ALA A 450 -4.02 15.89 1.33
N LEU A 451 -3.73 15.17 0.24
CA LEU A 451 -2.82 14.02 0.25
C LEU A 451 -1.35 14.43 0.46
N HIS A 452 -0.93 15.60 -0.03
CA HIS A 452 0.39 16.17 0.30
C HIS A 452 0.49 16.61 1.78
N VAL A 453 -0.55 17.22 2.37
CA VAL A 453 -0.58 17.51 3.82
C VAL A 453 -0.55 16.22 4.64
N LEU A 454 -1.34 15.22 4.25
CA LEU A 454 -1.33 13.87 4.86
C LEU A 454 0.08 13.27 4.85
N GLN A 455 0.75 13.34 3.71
CA GLN A 455 2.11 12.86 3.53
C GLN A 455 3.12 13.63 4.36
N ALA A 456 3.03 14.96 4.45
CA ALA A 456 3.95 15.78 5.25
C ALA A 456 3.82 15.46 6.75
N VAL A 457 2.59 15.37 7.26
CA VAL A 457 2.30 15.08 8.67
C VAL A 457 2.68 13.66 9.08
N TRP A 458 2.60 12.68 8.18
CA TRP A 458 2.87 11.27 8.46
C TRP A 458 4.07 10.68 7.69
N ILE A 459 4.99 11.53 7.22
CA ILE A 459 6.17 11.12 6.43
C ILE A 459 7.00 10.00 7.07
N ASN A 460 7.08 9.97 8.40
CA ASN A 460 7.81 8.97 9.16
C ASN A 460 7.00 7.68 9.46
N HIS A 461 5.69 7.67 9.19
CA HIS A 461 4.80 6.54 9.47
C HIS A 461 3.99 6.13 8.21
N PRO A 462 4.63 5.54 7.18
CA PRO A 462 3.98 5.22 5.91
C PRO A 462 2.66 4.42 6.00
N GLN A 463 2.55 3.52 6.98
CA GLN A 463 1.32 2.77 7.26
C GLN A 463 0.12 3.67 7.59
N MET A 464 0.31 4.81 8.27
CA MET A 464 -0.78 5.75 8.54
C MET A 464 -1.23 6.50 7.29
N ILE A 465 -0.31 6.84 6.38
CA ILE A 465 -0.67 7.42 5.06
C ILE A 465 -1.59 6.44 4.33
N VAL A 466 -1.19 5.16 4.20
CA VAL A 466 -1.98 4.12 3.53
C VAL A 466 -3.37 3.96 4.16
N ILE A 467 -3.44 3.82 5.48
CA ILE A 467 -4.69 3.60 6.23
C ILE A 467 -5.63 4.82 6.13
N ILE A 468 -5.10 6.04 6.14
CA ILE A 468 -5.91 7.26 6.02
C ILE A 468 -6.41 7.43 4.58
N THR A 469 -5.54 7.26 3.58
CA THR A 469 -5.93 7.33 2.15
C THR A 469 -7.01 6.30 1.81
N GLU A 470 -6.85 5.05 2.26
CA GLU A 470 -7.87 4.00 2.10
C GLU A 470 -9.19 4.37 2.80
N HIS A 471 -9.15 4.92 4.01
CA HIS A 471 -10.35 5.32 4.74
C HIS A 471 -11.06 6.52 4.10
N MET A 472 -10.33 7.55 3.65
CA MET A 472 -10.91 8.74 3.01
C MET A 472 -11.48 8.41 1.63
N CYS A 473 -10.81 7.55 0.84
CA CYS A 473 -11.37 7.03 -0.41
C CYS A 473 -12.58 6.12 -0.18
N ARG A 474 -12.61 5.39 0.94
CA ARG A 474 -13.78 4.59 1.33
C ARG A 474 -15.00 5.45 1.67
N SER A 475 -14.84 6.52 2.44
CA SER A 475 -15.95 7.37 2.90
C SER A 475 -16.37 8.46 1.90
N GLY A 476 -15.97 8.38 0.63
CA GLY A 476 -16.30 9.39 -0.38
C GLY A 476 -15.83 10.79 0.02
N LEU A 477 -14.57 10.88 0.46
CA LEU A 477 -13.89 12.13 0.84
C LEU A 477 -12.69 12.46 -0.06
N ILE A 478 -12.18 11.46 -0.80
CA ILE A 478 -11.12 11.58 -1.81
C ILE A 478 -11.46 10.60 -2.94
N ASP A 479 -11.39 11.06 -4.19
CA ASP A 479 -11.68 10.26 -5.37
C ASP A 479 -10.48 9.37 -5.74
N PRO A 480 -10.70 8.16 -6.29
CA PRO A 480 -9.63 7.28 -6.79
C PRO A 480 -8.65 7.99 -7.74
N GLU A 481 -9.16 8.91 -8.56
CA GLU A 481 -8.40 9.69 -9.53
C GLU A 481 -7.42 10.68 -8.85
N ALA A 482 -7.80 11.25 -7.70
CA ALA A 482 -6.93 12.13 -6.91
C ALA A 482 -5.72 11.38 -6.35
N ILE A 483 -5.89 10.11 -5.94
CA ILE A 483 -4.80 9.28 -5.42
C ILE A 483 -3.77 9.00 -6.53
N VAL A 484 -4.24 8.75 -7.77
CA VAL A 484 -3.34 8.61 -8.93
C VAL A 484 -2.65 9.95 -9.25
N ARG A 485 -3.37 11.08 -9.28
CA ARG A 485 -2.76 12.40 -9.52
C ARG A 485 -1.73 12.80 -8.45
N TRP A 486 -1.98 12.50 -7.18
CA TRP A 486 -1.01 12.69 -6.10
C TRP A 486 0.24 11.84 -6.31
N ALA A 487 0.06 10.55 -6.62
CA ALA A 487 1.18 9.61 -6.81
C ALA A 487 2.10 9.99 -7.98
N TYR A 488 1.56 10.60 -9.05
CA TYR A 488 2.35 11.12 -10.19
C TYR A 488 2.51 12.66 -10.18
N SER A 489 2.32 13.30 -9.03
CA SER A 489 2.62 14.72 -8.86
C SER A 489 4.14 14.97 -9.00
N PRO A 490 4.58 16.19 -9.39
CA PRO A 490 5.99 16.53 -9.50
C PRO A 490 6.83 16.20 -8.26
N ILE A 491 6.26 16.33 -7.06
CA ILE A 491 6.94 16.06 -5.77
C ILE A 491 7.11 14.56 -5.50
N MET A 492 6.28 13.73 -6.13
CA MET A 492 6.37 12.27 -6.02
C MET A 492 7.20 11.64 -7.14
N THR A 493 7.26 12.28 -8.31
CA THR A 493 8.08 11.85 -9.45
C THR A 493 9.50 12.42 -9.44
N SER A 494 9.74 13.57 -8.82
CA SER A 494 11.05 14.24 -8.83
C SER A 494 12.18 13.36 -8.28
N LEU A 495 13.35 13.51 -8.91
CA LEU A 495 14.61 12.91 -8.51
C LEU A 495 15.46 13.84 -7.62
N THR A 496 15.03 15.08 -7.39
CA THR A 496 15.74 16.05 -6.53
C THR A 496 15.29 15.97 -5.07
N GLU A 497 16.26 15.95 -4.14
CA GLU A 497 15.97 16.14 -2.72
C GLU A 497 15.59 17.59 -2.41
N ILE A 498 14.40 17.80 -1.86
CA ILE A 498 14.01 19.03 -1.17
C ILE A 498 13.27 18.63 0.13
N PRO A 499 13.57 19.21 1.31
CA PRO A 499 14.61 20.20 1.61
C PRO A 499 15.81 19.65 2.41
N ILE A 500 16.92 20.41 2.29
CA ILE A 500 18.13 20.48 3.13
C ILE A 500 18.08 19.70 4.46
N GLY A 501 18.98 18.72 4.62
CA GLY A 501 19.29 18.09 5.92
C GLY A 501 19.49 16.58 5.87
N TYR A 502 19.02 15.91 4.81
CA TYR A 502 19.32 14.52 4.52
C TYR A 502 20.54 14.39 3.58
N ASN A 503 21.01 13.16 3.42
CA ASN A 503 22.22 12.84 2.67
C ASN A 503 21.87 12.65 1.18
N PRO A 504 22.43 13.44 0.23
CA PRO A 504 22.09 13.38 -1.20
C PRO A 504 22.37 12.04 -1.88
N ALA A 505 23.10 11.13 -1.23
CA ALA A 505 23.17 9.72 -1.59
C ALA A 505 21.89 8.92 -1.23
N GLY A 506 20.76 9.58 -0.97
CA GLY A 506 19.44 9.01 -0.68
C GLY A 506 18.35 9.37 -1.71
N ALA A 507 18.66 10.26 -2.66
CA ALA A 507 17.74 10.83 -3.65
C ALA A 507 17.09 9.74 -4.53
N ARG A 508 15.76 9.63 -4.45
CA ARG A 508 14.96 8.65 -5.19
C ARG A 508 13.50 9.11 -5.30
N PRO A 509 12.78 8.76 -6.39
CA PRO A 509 11.44 9.29 -6.61
C PRO A 509 10.43 8.55 -5.73
N ARG A 510 9.63 9.28 -4.97
CA ARG A 510 8.74 8.73 -3.93
C ARG A 510 7.64 7.82 -4.48
N ILE A 511 7.25 7.95 -5.75
CA ILE A 511 6.38 6.99 -6.45
C ILE A 511 6.89 5.52 -6.37
N LEU A 512 8.20 5.31 -6.16
CA LEU A 512 8.80 3.98 -5.98
C LEU A 512 8.84 3.49 -4.51
N ASP A 513 8.30 4.26 -3.56
CA ASP A 513 8.06 3.77 -2.20
C ASP A 513 6.93 2.74 -2.17
N PHE A 514 7.13 1.66 -1.41
CA PHE A 514 6.13 0.58 -1.35
C PHE A 514 4.80 1.05 -0.77
N TYR A 515 4.78 2.08 0.08
CA TYR A 515 3.53 2.63 0.63
C TYR A 515 2.71 3.39 -0.42
N VAL A 516 3.35 4.01 -1.42
CA VAL A 516 2.64 4.72 -2.50
C VAL A 516 2.00 3.69 -3.44
N TRP A 517 2.74 2.64 -3.78
CA TRP A 517 2.17 1.48 -4.47
C TRP A 517 1.06 0.79 -3.65
N GLU A 518 1.18 0.73 -2.32
CA GLU A 518 0.14 0.18 -1.44
C GLU A 518 -1.14 1.03 -1.46
N CYS A 519 -1.05 2.36 -1.48
CA CYS A 519 -2.19 3.26 -1.71
C CYS A 519 -2.85 3.01 -3.08
N LEU A 520 -2.05 2.92 -4.14
CA LEU A 520 -2.52 2.71 -5.50
C LEU A 520 -3.22 1.35 -5.66
N ASN A 521 -2.60 0.27 -5.20
CA ASN A 521 -3.18 -1.08 -5.26
C ASN A 521 -4.48 -1.18 -4.42
N ARG A 522 -4.53 -0.61 -3.21
CA ARG A 522 -5.79 -0.56 -2.43
C ARG A 522 -6.89 0.21 -3.18
N THR A 523 -6.52 1.24 -3.93
CA THR A 523 -7.45 2.01 -4.78
C THR A 523 -7.95 1.19 -5.98
N PHE A 524 -7.08 0.43 -6.66
CA PHE A 524 -7.47 -0.49 -7.73
C PHE A 524 -8.38 -1.62 -7.23
N MET A 525 -8.01 -2.26 -6.13
CA MET A 525 -8.82 -3.29 -5.49
C MET A 525 -10.19 -2.74 -5.06
N ARG A 526 -10.28 -1.46 -4.66
CA ARG A 526 -11.56 -0.79 -4.37
C ARG A 526 -12.44 -0.65 -5.62
N VAL A 527 -11.93 -0.08 -6.72
CA VAL A 527 -12.75 0.13 -7.94
C VAL A 527 -13.17 -1.20 -8.58
N GLY A 528 -12.27 -2.21 -8.58
CA GLY A 528 -12.60 -3.57 -9.04
C GLY A 528 -13.69 -4.23 -8.18
N ARG A 529 -13.57 -4.20 -6.85
CA ARG A 529 -14.61 -4.72 -5.93
C ARG A 529 -15.97 -4.05 -6.12
N ARG A 530 -16.00 -2.74 -6.43
CA ARG A 530 -17.25 -2.02 -6.74
C ARG A 530 -17.92 -2.59 -8.00
N VAL A 531 -17.15 -2.82 -9.06
CA VAL A 531 -17.65 -3.45 -10.31
C VAL A 531 -18.15 -4.87 -10.03
N THR A 532 -17.41 -5.69 -9.30
CA THR A 532 -17.85 -7.06 -8.94
C THR A 532 -19.15 -7.04 -8.11
N ARG A 533 -19.25 -6.18 -7.09
CA ARG A 533 -20.45 -6.06 -6.24
C ARG A 533 -21.68 -5.69 -7.06
N ILE A 534 -21.60 -4.64 -7.88
CA ILE A 534 -22.74 -4.16 -8.67
C ILE A 534 -23.12 -5.19 -9.74
N THR A 535 -22.14 -5.89 -10.35
CA THR A 535 -22.40 -6.99 -11.30
C THR A 535 -23.13 -8.16 -10.64
N ASN A 536 -22.71 -8.57 -9.43
CA ASN A 536 -23.41 -9.62 -8.69
C ASN A 536 -24.85 -9.21 -8.30
N ARG A 537 -25.04 -7.96 -7.87
CA ARG A 537 -26.38 -7.39 -7.60
C ARG A 537 -27.25 -7.33 -8.85
N LEU A 538 -26.66 -7.00 -10.01
CA LEU A 538 -27.35 -6.98 -11.30
C LEU A 538 -27.80 -8.39 -11.72
N ASN A 539 -26.92 -9.38 -11.65
CA ASN A 539 -27.23 -10.75 -12.05
C ASN A 539 -28.38 -11.33 -11.21
N ALA A 540 -28.30 -11.20 -9.88
CA ALA A 540 -29.39 -11.59 -8.98
C ALA A 540 -30.70 -10.81 -9.24
N ALA A 541 -30.63 -9.56 -9.70
CA ALA A 541 -31.81 -8.79 -10.09
C ALA A 541 -32.44 -9.26 -11.42
N LYS A 542 -31.64 -9.79 -12.35
CA LYS A 542 -32.10 -10.42 -13.61
C LYS A 542 -32.72 -11.79 -13.35
N GLU A 543 -32.06 -12.66 -12.59
CA GLU A 543 -32.61 -13.95 -12.14
C GLU A 543 -33.99 -13.79 -11.49
N LEU A 544 -34.15 -12.80 -10.59
CA LEU A 544 -35.44 -12.51 -9.97
C LEU A 544 -36.49 -12.07 -11.00
N MET A 545 -36.16 -11.20 -11.95
CA MET A 545 -37.06 -10.77 -13.03
C MET A 545 -37.50 -11.96 -13.91
N GLU A 546 -36.58 -12.86 -14.25
CA GLU A 546 -36.87 -14.05 -15.05
C GLU A 546 -37.85 -14.98 -14.31
N THR A 547 -37.66 -15.19 -13.00
CA THR A 547 -38.61 -15.98 -12.18
C THR A 547 -39.97 -15.29 -11.99
N GLU A 548 -40.03 -13.96 -11.95
CA GLU A 548 -41.28 -13.19 -11.96
C GLU A 548 -42.03 -13.36 -13.30
N GLY A 549 -41.32 -13.24 -14.43
CA GLY A 549 -41.88 -13.44 -15.77
C GLY A 549 -42.44 -14.85 -15.97
N LEU A 550 -41.67 -15.88 -15.59
CA LEU A 550 -42.10 -17.28 -15.69
C LEU A 550 -43.36 -17.57 -14.83
N ARG A 551 -43.49 -16.91 -13.66
CA ARG A 551 -44.70 -17.02 -12.83
C ARG A 551 -45.94 -16.38 -13.48
N SER A 552 -45.79 -15.30 -14.25
CA SER A 552 -46.92 -14.66 -14.94
C SER A 552 -47.44 -15.41 -16.17
N VAL A 553 -46.72 -16.44 -16.64
CA VAL A 553 -47.02 -17.17 -17.90
C VAL A 553 -47.75 -18.51 -17.65
N SER A 554 -47.90 -18.96 -16.39
CA SER A 554 -48.59 -20.22 -16.05
C SER A 554 -50.12 -20.13 -16.26
N PRO A 555 -50.74 -20.85 -17.23
CA PRO A 555 -52.17 -20.78 -17.46
C PRO A 555 -52.94 -21.89 -16.75
N GLY A 556 -53.95 -21.54 -15.95
CA GLY A 556 -54.97 -22.48 -15.48
C GLY A 556 -54.86 -22.92 -14.02
N SER A 557 -55.52 -22.17 -13.13
CA SER A 557 -56.26 -22.74 -12.01
C SER A 557 -57.63 -22.06 -11.99
N GLU A 558 -58.69 -22.83 -11.78
CA GLU A 558 -60.04 -22.41 -12.11
C GLU A 558 -60.62 -21.38 -11.12
N ARG A 559 -61.51 -20.51 -11.62
CA ARG A 559 -62.43 -19.77 -10.76
C ARG A 559 -63.39 -20.78 -10.12
N ARG A 560 -63.43 -20.82 -8.78
CA ARG A 560 -64.61 -21.31 -8.06
C ARG A 560 -65.36 -20.12 -7.48
N ASP A 561 -66.60 -19.95 -7.91
CA ASP A 561 -67.50 -18.98 -7.32
C ASP A 561 -67.77 -19.31 -5.84
N LYS A 562 -67.82 -18.27 -5.01
CA LYS A 562 -68.64 -18.22 -3.81
C LYS A 562 -69.28 -16.85 -3.72
N SER A 563 -70.61 -16.85 -3.68
CA SER A 563 -71.43 -15.70 -3.29
C SER A 563 -71.18 -15.34 -1.81
N PRO A 564 -71.52 -14.11 -1.38
CA PRO A 564 -71.41 -13.71 0.02
C PRO A 564 -72.58 -14.22 0.87
N ASP A 565 -72.53 -13.85 2.16
CA ASP A 565 -73.59 -13.88 3.18
C ASP A 565 -73.98 -15.28 3.73
N ASP A 566 -73.49 -15.58 4.95
CA ASP A 566 -74.27 -15.92 6.15
C ASP A 566 -73.32 -15.88 7.39
N ASP A 567 -73.88 -15.70 8.60
CA ASP A 567 -73.19 -15.24 9.82
C ASP A 567 -72.69 -16.36 10.80
N ASP A 568 -72.30 -15.92 12.02
CA ASP A 568 -72.20 -16.63 13.31
C ASP A 568 -70.94 -17.48 13.69
N ASP A 569 -70.10 -16.85 14.53
CA ASP A 569 -69.66 -17.27 15.90
C ASP A 569 -68.76 -18.50 16.23
N ASP A 570 -68.21 -18.39 17.46
CA ASP A 570 -67.58 -19.36 18.38
C ASP A 570 -66.25 -20.10 18.03
N ASP A 571 -65.16 -19.44 18.46
CA ASP A 571 -64.11 -19.82 19.45
C ASP A 571 -63.80 -21.31 19.84
N GLU A 572 -62.62 -21.50 20.44
CA GLU A 572 -61.95 -22.73 20.91
C GLU A 572 -61.65 -23.81 19.83
N ASN A 573 -60.46 -24.43 19.78
CA ASN A 573 -59.73 -25.02 20.89
C ASN A 573 -58.21 -25.17 20.59
N ASP A 574 -57.38 -24.98 21.60
CA ASP A 574 -55.92 -25.18 21.57
C ASP A 574 -55.54 -26.68 21.59
N LYS A 575 -54.64 -27.14 20.68
CA LYS A 575 -53.42 -27.88 21.06
C LYS A 575 -52.40 -28.20 19.96
N ARG A 576 -51.13 -27.98 20.36
CA ARG A 576 -49.88 -28.72 20.04
C ARG A 576 -49.03 -28.36 18.81
N GLN A 577 -47.84 -27.86 19.15
CA GLN A 577 -46.52 -28.23 18.59
C GLN A 577 -46.14 -27.70 17.20
N ARG A 578 -45.75 -26.41 17.16
CA ARG A 578 -44.68 -25.94 16.25
C ARG A 578 -43.33 -25.94 16.99
N LEU A 579 -42.41 -26.81 16.57
CA LEU A 579 -41.00 -26.76 16.94
C LEU A 579 -40.14 -27.26 15.76
N GLY A 580 -39.08 -26.52 15.42
CA GLY A 580 -37.96 -27.02 14.61
C GLY A 580 -37.90 -26.58 13.13
N SER A 581 -36.73 -26.07 12.74
CA SER A 581 -36.19 -26.01 11.37
C SER A 581 -36.75 -24.98 10.37
N THR A 582 -36.59 -23.69 10.67
CA THR A 582 -36.30 -22.70 9.61
C THR A 582 -34.91 -22.95 9.02
N ARG A 583 -34.82 -23.62 7.87
CA ARG A 583 -33.56 -23.75 7.10
C ARG A 583 -33.12 -22.37 6.61
N ARG A 584 -32.10 -21.79 7.26
CA ARG A 584 -31.32 -20.69 6.68
C ARG A 584 -30.59 -21.19 5.43
N PRO A 585 -30.50 -20.43 4.33
CA PRO A 585 -29.55 -20.71 3.26
C PRO A 585 -28.11 -20.57 3.79
N ASP A 586 -27.17 -21.31 3.18
CA ASP A 586 -25.86 -21.56 3.78
C ASP A 586 -24.90 -20.36 3.66
N ARG A 587 -24.43 -19.83 4.80
CA ARG A 587 -23.46 -18.72 4.86
C ARG A 587 -22.03 -19.27 4.68
N ARG A 588 -21.69 -19.66 3.44
CA ARG A 588 -20.33 -20.17 3.11
C ARG A 588 -19.55 -19.40 2.04
N ASN A 589 -20.18 -18.50 1.30
CA ASN A 589 -19.49 -17.53 0.43
C ASN A 589 -19.50 -16.14 1.07
N ALA A 590 -18.69 -15.95 2.11
CA ALA A 590 -18.44 -14.66 2.76
C ALA A 590 -16.93 -14.43 2.92
N MET A 591 -16.50 -13.17 2.80
CA MET A 591 -15.08 -12.79 2.89
C MET A 591 -14.52 -12.99 4.30
N ALA A 592 -13.22 -13.31 4.40
CA ALA A 592 -12.42 -13.10 5.62
C ALA A 592 -10.90 -13.09 5.30
N GLY A 593 -10.47 -12.20 4.39
CA GLY A 593 -9.05 -12.09 3.95
C GLY A 593 -8.37 -10.76 4.29
N TYR A 594 -9.14 -9.70 4.58
CA TYR A 594 -8.62 -8.41 5.04
C TYR A 594 -9.72 -7.60 5.78
N GLU A 595 -10.61 -8.29 6.50
CA GLU A 595 -11.66 -7.63 7.30
C GLU A 595 -11.07 -7.01 8.58
N MET A 596 -10.51 -5.82 8.43
CA MET A 596 -10.36 -4.86 9.52
C MET A 596 -11.07 -3.57 9.13
N VAL A 597 -12.04 -3.16 9.95
CA VAL A 597 -12.91 -1.99 9.81
C VAL A 597 -14.00 -2.15 8.74
N SER A 598 -15.23 -2.41 9.20
CA SER A 598 -16.55 -2.20 8.55
C SER A 598 -16.67 -2.41 7.03
N SER A 599 -17.29 -3.53 6.65
CA SER A 599 -18.02 -3.72 5.40
C SER A 599 -19.38 -2.99 5.40
N GLU A 600 -20.05 -2.97 6.56
CA GLU A 600 -21.40 -2.42 6.81
C GLU A 600 -21.70 -1.08 6.09
N ASN A 601 -20.86 -0.05 6.29
CA ASN A 601 -21.09 1.29 5.71
C ASN A 601 -21.17 1.31 4.17
N GLU A 602 -20.55 0.34 3.47
CA GLU A 602 -20.61 0.29 2.00
C GLU A 602 -21.87 -0.44 1.48
N GLU A 603 -22.44 -1.34 2.28
CA GLU A 603 -23.71 -2.00 1.96
C GLU A 603 -24.88 -1.03 2.23
N ASP A 604 -24.82 -0.27 3.32
CA ASP A 604 -25.81 0.77 3.67
C ASP A 604 -25.91 1.90 2.63
N GLU A 605 -24.78 2.42 2.12
CA GLU A 605 -24.78 3.48 1.10
C GLU A 605 -25.30 2.97 -0.27
N ASP A 606 -24.88 1.78 -0.71
CA ASP A 606 -25.39 1.16 -1.95
C ASP A 606 -26.89 0.82 -1.83
N ASP A 607 -27.38 0.36 -0.68
CA ASP A 607 -28.82 0.09 -0.49
C ASP A 607 -29.67 1.36 -0.39
N ALA A 608 -29.15 2.45 0.18
CA ALA A 608 -29.83 3.74 0.17
C ALA A 608 -30.00 4.30 -1.27
N LEU A 609 -29.01 4.09 -2.14
CA LEU A 609 -29.03 4.53 -3.55
C LEU A 609 -29.86 3.61 -4.45
N PHE A 610 -29.72 2.29 -4.33
CA PHE A 610 -30.27 1.32 -5.28
C PHE A 610 -31.48 0.52 -4.77
N GLY A 611 -31.78 0.53 -3.47
CA GLY A 611 -32.89 -0.20 -2.84
C GLY A 611 -34.29 0.39 -3.06
N GLY A 612 -34.41 1.54 -3.75
CA GLY A 612 -35.68 2.26 -3.93
C GLY A 612 -36.79 1.44 -4.62
N LYS A 613 -37.99 1.48 -4.04
CA LYS A 613 -39.22 0.80 -4.49
C LYS A 613 -39.59 1.16 -5.94
N GLY A 614 -39.29 0.27 -6.87
CA GLY A 614 -39.71 0.34 -8.28
C GLY A 614 -39.97 -1.04 -8.85
N SER A 615 -40.54 -1.12 -10.04
CA SER A 615 -40.66 -2.38 -10.80
C SER A 615 -39.31 -3.06 -10.97
N SER A 616 -39.27 -4.39 -11.04
CA SER A 616 -38.06 -5.18 -11.28
C SER A 616 -37.30 -4.72 -12.54
N GLY A 617 -38.02 -4.28 -13.58
CA GLY A 617 -37.45 -3.60 -14.76
C GLY A 617 -36.65 -2.32 -14.42
N SER A 618 -37.23 -1.44 -13.60
CA SER A 618 -36.58 -0.21 -13.14
C SER A 618 -35.42 -0.47 -12.17
N ARG A 619 -35.41 -1.60 -11.46
CA ARG A 619 -34.27 -2.01 -10.63
C ARG A 619 -33.11 -2.55 -11.48
N VAL A 620 -33.38 -3.38 -12.49
CA VAL A 620 -32.35 -3.88 -13.41
C VAL A 620 -31.70 -2.72 -14.18
N ALA A 621 -32.50 -1.85 -14.80
CA ALA A 621 -31.96 -0.71 -15.57
C ALA A 621 -31.01 0.20 -14.75
N ARG A 622 -31.38 0.53 -13.51
CA ARG A 622 -30.51 1.31 -12.59
C ARG A 622 -29.21 0.59 -12.23
N LEU A 623 -29.26 -0.74 -12.08
CA LEU A 623 -28.06 -1.55 -11.80
C LEU A 623 -27.17 -1.71 -13.04
N GLU A 624 -27.74 -1.72 -14.25
CA GLU A 624 -26.96 -1.70 -15.51
C GLU A 624 -26.24 -0.36 -15.69
N GLU A 625 -26.94 0.75 -15.48
CA GLU A 625 -26.36 2.10 -15.50
C GLU A 625 -25.23 2.24 -14.46
N ALA A 626 -25.47 1.83 -13.20
CA ALA A 626 -24.49 1.85 -12.13
C ALA A 626 -23.28 0.92 -12.40
N ARG A 627 -23.50 -0.25 -13.02
CA ARG A 627 -22.40 -1.15 -13.44
C ARG A 627 -21.55 -0.49 -14.51
N CYS A 628 -22.18 0.06 -15.55
CA CYS A 628 -21.48 0.73 -16.63
C CYS A 628 -20.66 1.93 -16.12
N GLU A 629 -21.20 2.70 -15.17
CA GLU A 629 -20.45 3.79 -14.53
C GLU A 629 -19.29 3.29 -13.66
N ALA A 630 -19.48 2.23 -12.88
CA ALA A 630 -18.39 1.63 -12.11
C ALA A 630 -17.26 1.08 -13.02
N VAL A 631 -17.60 0.50 -14.18
CA VAL A 631 -16.63 0.02 -15.19
C VAL A 631 -15.89 1.19 -15.84
N ARG A 632 -16.58 2.28 -16.24
CA ARG A 632 -15.93 3.51 -16.72
C ARG A 632 -14.95 4.06 -15.69
N SER A 633 -15.38 4.17 -14.43
CA SER A 633 -14.56 4.64 -13.31
C SER A 633 -13.33 3.76 -13.08
N GLN A 634 -13.47 2.43 -13.11
CA GLN A 634 -12.34 1.50 -13.03
C GLN A 634 -11.36 1.70 -14.19
N CYS A 635 -11.86 1.73 -15.43
CA CYS A 635 -11.02 1.90 -16.62
C CYS A 635 -10.29 3.24 -16.61
N ALA A 636 -10.96 4.35 -16.29
CA ALA A 636 -10.37 5.69 -16.22
C ALA A 636 -9.20 5.74 -15.20
N VAL A 637 -9.34 5.12 -14.03
CA VAL A 637 -8.28 5.10 -13.00
C VAL A 637 -7.09 4.22 -13.43
N ILE A 638 -7.34 3.06 -14.06
CA ILE A 638 -6.28 2.18 -14.58
C ILE A 638 -5.53 2.85 -15.75
N THR A 639 -6.25 3.36 -16.75
CA THR A 639 -5.66 4.03 -17.92
C THR A 639 -4.93 5.31 -17.56
N LEU A 640 -5.44 6.13 -16.63
CA LEU A 640 -4.72 7.30 -16.12
C LEU A 640 -3.39 6.90 -15.47
N LEU A 641 -3.37 5.89 -14.61
CA LEU A 641 -2.13 5.44 -13.99
C LEU A 641 -1.15 4.87 -15.03
N LEU A 642 -1.66 4.04 -15.94
CA LEU A 642 -0.87 3.40 -16.99
C LEU A 642 -0.21 4.44 -17.90
N HIS A 643 -0.96 5.47 -18.32
CA HIS A 643 -0.45 6.61 -19.07
C HIS A 643 0.66 7.34 -18.30
N ARG A 644 0.44 7.69 -17.03
CA ARG A 644 1.44 8.41 -16.22
C ARG A 644 2.71 7.60 -16.04
N HIS A 645 2.58 6.31 -15.79
CA HIS A 645 3.72 5.42 -15.58
C HIS A 645 4.50 5.15 -16.88
N ALA A 646 3.82 5.03 -18.02
CA ALA A 646 4.42 4.89 -19.34
C ALA A 646 5.23 6.14 -19.76
N CYS A 647 4.69 7.35 -19.53
CA CYS A 647 5.41 8.61 -19.74
C CYS A 647 6.65 8.68 -18.83
N LEU A 648 6.47 8.47 -17.52
CA LEU A 648 7.55 8.50 -16.52
C LEU A 648 8.68 7.50 -16.82
N THR A 649 8.33 6.31 -17.34
CA THR A 649 9.32 5.29 -17.75
C THR A 649 10.03 5.69 -19.04
N SER A 650 9.32 6.30 -20.00
CA SER A 650 9.91 6.78 -21.27
C SER A 650 10.88 7.94 -21.07
N GLU A 651 10.51 8.93 -20.24
CA GLU A 651 11.34 10.07 -19.87
C GLU A 651 12.67 9.63 -19.24
N LEU A 652 12.63 8.74 -18.25
CA LEU A 652 13.85 8.24 -17.60
C LEU A 652 14.71 7.39 -18.55
N ALA A 653 14.09 6.58 -19.41
CA ALA A 653 14.85 5.73 -20.35
C ALA A 653 15.60 6.58 -21.39
N ALA A 654 15.00 7.67 -21.87
CA ALA A 654 15.66 8.65 -22.74
C ALA A 654 16.82 9.38 -22.06
N GLU A 655 16.67 9.82 -20.80
CA GLU A 655 17.77 10.40 -20.00
C GLU A 655 18.93 9.40 -19.80
N ILE A 656 18.64 8.10 -19.68
CA ILE A 656 19.66 7.04 -19.57
C ILE A 656 20.37 6.77 -20.92
N ALA A 657 19.66 6.92 -22.04
CA ALA A 657 20.22 6.82 -23.39
C ALA A 657 21.06 8.06 -23.76
N GLY A 658 20.61 9.25 -23.38
CA GLY A 658 21.12 10.54 -23.83
C GLY A 658 20.39 11.10 -25.06
N ASP A 659 19.15 10.66 -25.31
CA ASP A 659 18.35 11.04 -26.48
C ASP A 659 17.41 12.22 -26.15
N ASP A 660 17.52 13.32 -26.90
CA ASP A 660 16.57 14.44 -26.84
C ASP A 660 15.22 14.02 -27.45
N LEU A 661 14.25 13.64 -26.61
CA LEU A 661 12.89 13.31 -27.06
C LEU A 661 12.15 14.55 -27.58
N ASP A 662 11.58 14.45 -28.78
CA ASP A 662 10.67 15.45 -29.34
C ASP A 662 9.27 15.31 -28.70
N ILE A 663 9.15 15.85 -27.48
CA ILE A 663 7.99 15.72 -26.56
C ILE A 663 6.69 16.37 -27.11
N SER A 664 6.70 16.91 -28.34
CA SER A 664 5.57 17.59 -28.97
C SER A 664 4.34 16.70 -29.24
N SER A 665 4.48 15.37 -29.26
CA SER A 665 3.42 14.40 -29.53
C SER A 665 2.71 13.84 -28.29
N VAL A 666 3.34 13.86 -27.11
CA VAL A 666 2.77 13.26 -25.88
C VAL A 666 1.86 14.28 -25.18
N SER A 667 0.65 13.84 -24.80
CA SER A 667 -0.42 14.73 -24.36
C SER A 667 -0.03 15.67 -23.20
N ARG A 668 -0.43 16.95 -23.32
CA ARG A 668 -0.04 18.05 -22.42
C ARG A 668 -0.62 17.92 -21.01
N SER A 669 0.03 17.11 -20.18
CA SER A 669 -0.12 17.17 -18.72
C SER A 669 1.16 16.63 -18.07
N SER A 670 2.11 17.52 -17.79
CA SER A 670 3.50 17.19 -17.49
C SER A 670 3.70 16.14 -16.39
N THR A 671 4.31 15.01 -16.74
CA THR A 671 5.17 14.26 -15.82
C THR A 671 6.47 15.05 -15.66
N ALA A 672 6.88 15.29 -14.41
CA ALA A 672 7.96 16.23 -14.09
C ALA A 672 9.16 15.49 -13.51
N LEU A 673 9.90 14.79 -14.36
CA LEU A 673 11.24 14.30 -14.03
C LEU A 673 12.34 15.36 -14.20
N LEU A 674 12.27 16.17 -15.26
CA LEU A 674 13.42 16.95 -15.75
C LEU A 674 13.21 18.48 -15.82
N HIS A 675 11.98 18.99 -15.63
CA HIS A 675 11.64 20.36 -16.02
C HIS A 675 12.11 21.50 -15.07
N SER A 676 12.98 21.21 -14.10
CA SER A 676 13.73 22.23 -13.35
C SER A 676 15.05 22.60 -14.04
N SER A 677 14.92 23.23 -15.22
CA SER A 677 15.92 24.09 -15.88
C SER A 677 17.42 23.73 -15.72
N GLY A 678 17.87 22.68 -16.40
CA GLY A 678 19.30 22.50 -16.73
C GLY A 678 20.22 21.95 -15.63
N LEU A 679 19.68 21.62 -14.45
CA LEU A 679 20.43 20.88 -13.42
C LEU A 679 20.64 19.42 -13.84
N LYS A 680 21.83 19.06 -14.36
CA LYS A 680 22.23 17.65 -14.50
C LYS A 680 22.17 16.98 -13.13
N LEU A 681 21.40 15.90 -13.00
CA LEU A 681 20.90 15.37 -11.72
C LEU A 681 21.96 14.92 -10.70
N GLY A 682 23.24 14.84 -11.05
CA GLY A 682 24.34 14.42 -10.16
C GLY A 682 24.34 12.91 -9.79
N LEU A 683 23.24 12.21 -10.06
CA LEU A 683 23.12 10.76 -9.92
C LEU A 683 24.07 10.00 -10.86
N SER A 684 24.51 8.82 -10.43
CA SER A 684 25.29 7.92 -11.30
C SER A 684 24.39 7.21 -12.30
N LYS A 685 24.95 6.77 -13.45
CA LYS A 685 24.20 5.95 -14.42
C LYS A 685 23.66 4.66 -13.80
N GLN A 686 24.36 4.10 -12.80
CA GLN A 686 23.88 2.93 -12.04
C GLN A 686 22.65 3.24 -11.18
N ALA A 687 22.60 4.39 -10.50
CA ALA A 687 21.44 4.81 -9.73
C ALA A 687 20.20 4.99 -10.64
N LEU A 688 20.38 5.64 -11.79
CA LEU A 688 19.33 5.77 -12.80
C LEU A 688 18.86 4.41 -13.33
N GLN A 689 19.78 3.47 -13.59
CA GLN A 689 19.45 2.09 -14.00
C GLN A 689 18.65 1.33 -12.93
N HIS A 690 18.97 1.49 -11.64
CA HIS A 690 18.15 0.90 -10.56
C HIS A 690 16.75 1.53 -10.49
N ILE A 691 16.63 2.86 -10.64
CA ILE A 691 15.33 3.54 -10.68
C ILE A 691 14.49 3.04 -11.87
N ALA A 692 15.11 2.89 -13.06
CA ALA A 692 14.46 2.35 -14.25
C ALA A 692 14.02 0.88 -14.08
N PHE A 693 14.84 0.03 -13.45
CA PHE A 693 14.48 -1.34 -13.11
C PHE A 693 13.20 -1.40 -12.27
N TRP A 694 13.07 -0.55 -11.24
CA TRP A 694 11.87 -0.49 -10.40
C TRP A 694 10.66 0.13 -11.13
N LEU A 695 10.85 1.16 -11.97
CA LEU A 695 9.77 1.71 -12.80
C LEU A 695 9.25 0.68 -13.82
N LYS A 696 10.11 0.14 -14.70
CA LYS A 696 9.71 -0.89 -15.67
C LYS A 696 9.11 -2.11 -14.98
N GLY A 697 9.60 -2.49 -13.80
CA GLY A 697 9.01 -3.54 -12.97
C GLY A 697 7.59 -3.23 -12.46
N ARG A 698 7.30 -1.97 -12.09
CA ARG A 698 5.94 -1.53 -11.73
C ARG A 698 5.03 -1.40 -12.96
N LEU A 699 5.53 -0.94 -14.11
CA LEU A 699 4.78 -0.93 -15.37
C LEU A 699 4.30 -2.34 -15.74
N VAL A 700 5.22 -3.31 -15.73
CA VAL A 700 4.93 -4.73 -15.95
C VAL A 700 3.95 -5.25 -14.89
N GLN A 701 4.06 -4.83 -13.63
CA GLN A 701 3.11 -5.22 -12.58
C GLN A 701 1.68 -4.73 -12.86
N VAL A 702 1.50 -3.44 -13.21
CA VAL A 702 0.18 -2.88 -13.59
C VAL A 702 -0.43 -3.68 -14.75
N VAL A 703 0.38 -3.92 -15.78
CA VAL A 703 -0.02 -4.61 -17.02
C VAL A 703 -0.42 -6.06 -16.77
N LEU A 704 0.31 -6.79 -15.90
CA LEU A 704 0.03 -8.17 -15.55
C LEU A 704 -1.13 -8.32 -14.55
N GLU A 705 -1.25 -7.43 -13.56
CA GLU A 705 -2.31 -7.52 -12.54
C GLU A 705 -3.68 -7.02 -13.05
N HIS A 706 -3.71 -6.34 -14.21
CA HIS A 706 -4.93 -5.81 -14.84
C HIS A 706 -5.12 -6.21 -16.32
N CYS A 707 -4.42 -7.22 -16.81
CA CYS A 707 -4.50 -7.68 -18.21
C CYS A 707 -5.94 -7.86 -18.71
N ASP A 708 -6.79 -8.59 -17.97
CA ASP A 708 -8.18 -8.87 -18.36
C ASP A 708 -9.06 -7.60 -18.44
N GLN A 709 -8.69 -6.53 -17.72
CA GLN A 709 -9.41 -5.25 -17.75
C GLN A 709 -8.84 -4.28 -18.79
N LEU A 710 -7.57 -4.45 -19.18
CA LEU A 710 -6.91 -3.71 -20.26
C LEU A 710 -7.25 -4.28 -21.64
N MET A 711 -7.50 -5.60 -21.73
CA MET A 711 -7.73 -6.32 -22.98
C MET A 711 -8.80 -5.70 -23.90
N PRO A 712 -9.98 -5.25 -23.41
CA PRO A 712 -10.99 -4.59 -24.25
C PRO A 712 -10.61 -3.20 -24.78
N TYR A 713 -9.44 -2.68 -24.39
CA TYR A 713 -8.97 -1.34 -24.72
C TYR A 713 -7.62 -1.34 -25.45
N LEU A 714 -7.04 -2.50 -25.81
CA LEU A 714 -5.72 -2.58 -26.44
C LEU A 714 -5.57 -1.66 -27.66
N ASP A 715 -6.55 -1.62 -28.57
CA ASP A 715 -6.46 -0.78 -29.78
C ASP A 715 -6.30 0.71 -29.46
N ASN A 716 -6.96 1.19 -28.38
CA ASN A 716 -6.85 2.57 -27.91
C ASN A 716 -5.53 2.82 -27.16
N LEU A 717 -5.01 1.79 -26.48
CA LEU A 717 -3.70 1.84 -25.84
C LEU A 717 -2.59 1.86 -26.88
N ASP A 718 -2.72 1.11 -27.97
CA ASP A 718 -1.75 1.06 -29.07
C ASP A 718 -1.60 2.41 -29.77
N GLU A 719 -2.68 3.17 -29.96
CA GLU A 719 -2.60 4.57 -30.42
C GLU A 719 -1.83 5.46 -29.42
N PHE A 720 -2.08 5.28 -28.11
CA PHE A 720 -1.38 6.01 -27.05
C PHE A 720 0.11 5.63 -26.89
N ILE A 721 0.47 4.37 -27.16
CA ILE A 721 1.85 3.85 -27.06
C ILE A 721 2.65 4.17 -28.33
N CYS A 722 1.99 4.55 -29.43
CA CYS A 722 2.62 4.92 -30.69
C CYS A 722 3.57 6.12 -30.52
N GLY A 723 4.89 5.86 -30.54
CA GLY A 723 5.92 6.88 -30.29
C GLY A 723 6.49 6.91 -28.86
N ALA A 724 5.99 6.08 -27.94
CA ALA A 724 6.62 5.89 -26.62
C ALA A 724 8.00 5.21 -26.75
N HIS A 725 8.85 5.30 -25.72
CA HIS A 725 10.20 4.72 -25.75
C HIS A 725 10.14 3.18 -25.95
N PRO A 726 11.07 2.54 -26.71
CA PRO A 726 11.01 1.10 -27.01
C PRO A 726 10.91 0.19 -25.78
N GLU A 727 11.49 0.57 -24.63
CA GLU A 727 11.34 -0.19 -23.38
C GLU A 727 9.90 -0.26 -22.86
N VAL A 728 9.05 0.71 -23.20
CA VAL A 728 7.62 0.72 -22.86
C VAL A 728 6.84 -0.08 -23.90
N GLN A 729 7.14 0.10 -25.20
CA GLN A 729 6.53 -0.68 -26.28
C GLN A 729 6.69 -2.20 -26.07
N ASP A 730 7.90 -2.63 -25.66
CA ASP A 730 8.23 -4.01 -25.27
C ASP A 730 7.27 -4.61 -24.22
N VAL A 731 6.86 -3.84 -23.20
CA VAL A 731 5.94 -4.32 -22.16
C VAL A 731 4.54 -4.57 -22.72
N PHE A 732 4.08 -3.74 -23.65
CA PHE A 732 2.76 -3.90 -24.28
C PHE A 732 2.77 -4.96 -25.38
N GLN A 733 3.88 -5.14 -26.10
CA GLN A 733 4.07 -6.29 -26.99
C GLN A 733 4.03 -7.62 -26.20
N GLN A 734 4.65 -7.65 -25.02
CA GLN A 734 4.55 -8.80 -24.09
C GLN A 734 3.11 -9.01 -23.59
N LEU A 735 2.32 -7.96 -23.34
CA LEU A 735 0.90 -8.09 -23.00
C LEU A 735 0.09 -8.75 -24.12
N ARG A 736 0.26 -8.32 -25.38
CA ARG A 736 -0.43 -8.97 -26.51
C ARG A 736 -0.07 -10.46 -26.62
N ALA A 737 1.21 -10.79 -26.39
CA ALA A 737 1.73 -12.16 -26.44
C ALA A 737 1.20 -13.10 -25.33
N LEU A 738 0.39 -12.62 -24.37
CA LEU A 738 -0.30 -13.47 -23.40
C LEU A 738 -1.64 -14.03 -23.93
N HIS A 739 -2.18 -13.43 -25.00
CA HIS A 739 -3.52 -13.71 -25.53
C HIS A 739 -3.54 -13.99 -27.06
N SER A 740 -2.36 -14.07 -27.71
CA SER A 740 -2.18 -14.24 -29.16
C SER A 740 -1.88 -15.67 -29.60
#